data_AF-A0A3M7I6K5-F1
#
_entry.id   AF-A0A3M7I6K5-F1
#
_cell.length_a   1.000
_cell.length_b   1.000
_cell.length_c   1.000
_cell.angle_alpha   90.00
_cell.angle_beta   90.00
_cell.angle_gamma   90.00
#
_symmetry.space_group_name_H-M   'P 1'
#
loop_
_entity.id
_entity.type
_entity.pdbx_description
1 polymer ?
#
loop_
_entity_poly.entity_id
_entity_poly.type
_entity_poly.pdbx_seq_one_letter_code
_entity_poly.pdbx_strand_id
1 'polypeptide(L)'
;MRFHCTSNAVLTLLSSFVLVCAHAEYGTSAPATTASLVCLDANTTSVDLSWHTPTNSSINDLETAINGTGIYGFIFNSSQGPPDTYNWCNMPHVNPQTYPQINDTTYKLEYVEVIHRHHKRTPYASNTFPQEPYPWYCDDEGLFYGGKPINPSGNLSADTYWDVYTSPSNPLAPEGFNGSCQFPQITRGGLDDSHQHGVDLKTVYGGMLNFLPEEYDGQLVSYRVTNNQITSQVASMLVAGMYPSRAEKEVPLRIQPESIDSLEPTYTCDYASDLFSSYGAGSSNPAWREHLDAASSLYRHLDTLIGVSPASEAWHMSVDHYFDNLSARLCHDKTLPCSVNDTTDCVTMAEADKVFRLGEYEYSFIYRDSPESFPASVSSYGIWVAELAQNFRNAMDDASSAAKNATGGQRVRYRHNVAHDGSISRLLSILQLEKMVWPGMGAEVVFELYSHAGCYYVRVLWGGQVMQSSNPSLGRMDMVPVHRLLAYFDGLVGVGLYAAEKAGKLNAHYCGVRDGQAPPALKSAAVLSAPLAHAYWGTSPKSLRRDSPMPSGSQAQAQAHSPIVPQQSAVAFQAARNPAVAAAAEAAGMASSSSNVVGVHYRVGKKIGEGSFGVIFEGTNLLNNTQVAIKFEPRKSDAPQLRDEYRTYKILVGCPGIPNVYYFGQEGLHNILVIDLLGPSLEDLFDHCGRRFSTKTVVMVAKQMLSRVQTIHEKNLIYRDIKPDNFLIGRPNTKAQNVIHVVDFGMAKQYRDPKTKQHIPYRERKSLSGTARYMSINTHLGREQSRRDDLEALGHVFMYFLRGGLPWQGLKAATNKQKYEKIGEKKQTTALKDLCEGFPDEFTKYLSYVRNLGFEDTPDYDYLRDLFTKALQNTGEVEDGEYDWMKLNNGKGWEAPRQSQSQGHREPVNASAADLKGAALGGQRASRTPVPQDRLNADLPKPGAVRQSQSNIRSQQTGQRHRNGDPGKRGSTAAALDAPDQASTAPQFANSTPNLPGHRLSSQGMNQSRQPSGTQTQQRQAQPQPSQPQQQPQQQQPPSEQKDGFMQKMLKVLCCG
;
A
#
# COMPACT_ATOMS: atom_id res chain seq x y z
N MET A 1 -7.60 -71.71 6.63
CA MET A 1 -7.50 -73.19 6.77
C MET A 1 -6.08 -73.55 7.22
N ARG A 2 -5.74 -74.84 7.43
CA ARG A 2 -4.43 -75.32 7.94
C ARG A 2 -3.41 -75.60 6.81
N PHE A 3 -2.22 -76.08 7.21
CA PHE A 3 -1.10 -76.64 6.41
C PHE A 3 -0.12 -75.58 5.86
N HIS A 4 1.11 -75.38 6.35
CA HIS A 4 2.01 -76.07 7.33
C HIS A 4 2.94 -77.18 6.76
N CYS A 5 4.12 -77.37 7.42
CA CYS A 5 5.28 -78.24 7.06
C CYS A 5 6.18 -77.71 5.91
N THR A 6 7.50 -77.92 5.81
CA THR A 6 8.63 -78.40 6.69
C THR A 6 9.96 -78.26 5.90
N SER A 7 11.22 -78.34 6.40
CA SER A 7 11.91 -78.12 7.69
C SER A 7 13.43 -78.45 7.52
N ASN A 8 14.28 -78.19 8.55
CA ASN A 8 15.62 -78.80 8.82
C ASN A 8 16.84 -78.39 7.94
N ALA A 9 18.11 -78.45 8.38
CA ALA A 9 18.73 -78.57 9.73
C ALA A 9 20.25 -78.21 9.68
N VAL A 10 20.81 -77.40 10.61
CA VAL A 10 21.61 -77.73 11.83
C VAL A 10 23.01 -78.34 11.63
N LEU A 11 24.06 -77.69 12.19
CA LEU A 11 25.18 -78.27 12.98
C LEU A 11 26.02 -77.11 13.63
N THR A 12 26.08 -76.98 14.98
CA THR A 12 27.24 -77.25 15.90
C THR A 12 28.44 -76.27 15.88
N LEU A 13 29.17 -75.94 16.97
CA LEU A 13 29.29 -76.47 18.36
C LEU A 13 29.81 -75.39 19.37
N LEU A 14 29.60 -75.66 20.68
CA LEU A 14 30.26 -75.26 21.96
C LEU A 14 31.60 -74.44 21.99
N SER A 15 32.04 -73.76 23.08
CA SER A 15 31.51 -73.54 24.46
C SER A 15 32.24 -72.45 25.29
N SER A 16 31.51 -71.83 26.23
CA SER A 16 31.83 -71.38 27.61
C SER A 16 33.27 -71.16 28.13
N PHE A 17 33.50 -70.05 28.87
CA PHE A 17 33.80 -70.07 30.33
C PHE A 17 33.60 -68.67 30.99
N VAL A 18 33.62 -68.58 32.33
CA VAL A 18 33.05 -67.46 33.13
C VAL A 18 33.87 -67.13 34.41
N LEU A 19 33.95 -65.84 34.76
CA LEU A 19 34.41 -65.19 36.03
C LEU A 19 35.83 -65.42 36.58
N VAL A 20 36.55 -64.31 36.87
CA VAL A 20 37.19 -63.99 38.18
C VAL A 20 37.17 -62.46 38.35
N CYS A 21 37.11 -61.95 39.60
CA CYS A 21 37.24 -60.52 39.95
C CYS A 21 38.41 -60.29 40.91
N ALA A 22 39.17 -59.18 40.80
CA ALA A 22 39.60 -58.29 41.92
C ALA A 22 40.76 -57.33 41.57
N HIS A 23 40.58 -56.07 41.99
CA HIS A 23 41.53 -54.99 42.31
C HIS A 23 43.06 -55.17 42.19
N ALA A 24 43.69 -54.22 41.48
CA ALA A 24 45.03 -53.66 41.79
C ALA A 24 45.11 -52.19 41.31
N GLU A 25 46.07 -51.42 41.81
CA GLU A 25 46.03 -49.94 41.91
C GLU A 25 46.75 -49.13 40.80
N TYR A 26 46.37 -47.85 40.71
CA TYR A 26 47.12 -46.66 40.24
C TYR A 26 48.05 -46.75 39.00
N GLY A 27 47.62 -46.07 37.93
CA GLY A 27 48.49 -45.63 36.82
C GLY A 27 47.94 -44.39 36.11
N THR A 28 48.52 -43.21 36.34
CA THR A 28 48.02 -41.93 35.79
C THR A 28 48.77 -41.49 34.53
N SER A 29 48.08 -41.31 33.39
CA SER A 29 48.38 -40.27 32.39
C SER A 29 47.33 -40.27 31.25
N ALA A 30 47.31 -39.19 30.46
CA ALA A 30 46.52 -38.98 29.24
C ALA A 30 44.97 -39.08 29.39
N PRO A 31 44.24 -37.96 29.57
CA PRO A 31 42.81 -37.97 29.28
C PRO A 31 42.59 -38.21 27.78
N ALA A 32 41.59 -39.03 27.43
CA ALA A 32 41.17 -39.16 26.05
C ALA A 32 40.60 -37.82 25.57
N THR A 33 41.35 -37.08 24.77
CA THR A 33 40.87 -35.87 24.13
C THR A 33 39.74 -36.24 23.18
N THR A 34 38.51 -35.96 23.58
CA THR A 34 37.35 -35.97 22.70
C THR A 34 37.69 -35.13 21.47
N ALA A 35 37.71 -35.77 20.30
CA ALA A 35 37.82 -35.10 19.02
C ALA A 35 36.48 -34.41 18.69
N SER A 36 36.11 -33.44 19.51
CA SER A 36 35.11 -32.44 19.19
C SER A 36 35.63 -31.68 17.98
N LEU A 37 35.12 -32.01 16.79
CA LEU A 37 35.20 -31.11 15.64
C LEU A 37 34.40 -29.86 15.98
N VAL A 38 35.04 -28.93 16.67
CA VAL A 38 34.60 -27.55 16.74
C VAL A 38 34.60 -27.06 15.30
N CYS A 39 33.45 -26.60 14.80
CA CYS A 39 33.38 -25.98 13.49
C CYS A 39 34.35 -24.79 13.44
N LEU A 40 35.40 -24.95 12.65
CA LEU A 40 36.55 -24.03 12.57
C LEU A 40 36.20 -22.76 11.78
N ASP A 41 35.28 -22.00 12.37
CA ASP A 41 35.03 -20.57 12.17
C ASP A 41 34.20 -19.98 13.35
N ALA A 42 33.90 -20.76 14.41
CA ALA A 42 33.17 -20.29 15.60
C ALA A 42 33.90 -19.23 16.46
N ASN A 43 35.01 -18.68 15.97
CA ASN A 43 35.65 -17.49 16.54
C ASN A 43 35.02 -16.25 15.87
N THR A 44 34.49 -15.32 16.66
CA THR A 44 33.55 -14.29 16.15
C THR A 44 34.21 -13.28 15.21
N THR A 45 34.30 -13.60 13.92
CA THR A 45 34.57 -12.64 12.86
C THR A 45 33.45 -11.61 12.83
N SER A 46 33.79 -10.33 12.93
CA SER A 46 32.83 -9.24 12.75
C SER A 46 32.30 -9.26 11.33
N VAL A 47 31.08 -9.76 11.14
CA VAL A 47 30.40 -9.73 9.85
C VAL A 47 30.12 -8.28 9.48
N ASP A 48 30.46 -7.91 8.25
CA ASP A 48 30.27 -6.56 7.73
C ASP A 48 28.79 -6.35 7.34
N LEU A 49 28.16 -5.39 8.02
CA LEU A 49 26.76 -5.01 7.83
C LEU A 49 26.59 -3.74 7.01
N SER A 50 27.68 -3.18 6.46
CA SER A 50 27.63 -1.99 5.61
C SER A 50 27.21 -2.31 4.17
N TRP A 51 26.80 -1.28 3.44
CA TRP A 51 26.59 -1.35 2.00
C TRP A 51 27.93 -1.28 1.27
N HIS A 52 28.12 -2.23 0.36
CA HIS A 52 29.21 -2.27 -0.61
C HIS A 52 28.64 -1.96 -1.98
N THR A 53 29.35 -1.13 -2.74
CA THR A 53 29.03 -0.83 -4.14
C THR A 53 28.89 -2.13 -4.94
N PRO A 54 27.92 -2.24 -5.86
CA PRO A 54 27.95 -3.28 -6.87
C PRO A 54 29.16 -3.11 -7.81
N THR A 55 29.41 -4.11 -8.64
CA THR A 55 30.43 -4.05 -9.69
C THR A 55 30.01 -3.04 -10.76
N ASN A 56 30.88 -2.08 -11.08
CA ASN A 56 30.66 -1.20 -12.22
C ASN A 56 30.70 -2.03 -13.53
N SER A 57 29.70 -1.84 -14.39
CA SER A 57 29.44 -2.66 -15.58
C SER A 57 28.69 -1.85 -16.64
N SER A 58 28.50 -2.45 -17.82
CA SER A 58 27.71 -1.84 -18.89
C SER A 58 26.22 -1.62 -18.56
N ILE A 59 25.71 -2.22 -17.47
CA ILE A 59 24.31 -2.17 -17.05
C ILE A 59 24.04 -0.93 -16.18
N ASN A 60 24.93 -0.64 -15.23
CA ASN A 60 24.86 0.51 -14.31
C ASN A 60 25.69 1.72 -14.78
N ASP A 61 26.20 1.70 -16.01
CA ASP A 61 26.83 2.84 -16.67
C ASP A 61 25.84 3.58 -17.57
N LEU A 62 25.58 4.86 -17.26
CA LEU A 62 24.56 5.67 -17.95
C LEU A 62 24.91 5.94 -19.42
N GLU A 63 26.19 6.16 -19.72
CA GLU A 63 26.67 6.38 -21.10
C GLU A 63 26.39 5.13 -21.95
N THR A 64 26.67 3.93 -21.43
CA THR A 64 26.36 2.68 -22.12
C THR A 64 24.85 2.40 -22.21
N ALA A 65 24.05 2.76 -21.21
CA ALA A 65 22.60 2.66 -21.31
C ALA A 65 22.05 3.55 -22.44
N ILE A 66 22.41 4.83 -22.45
CA ILE A 66 21.91 5.84 -23.41
C ILE A 66 22.48 5.64 -24.82
N ASN A 67 23.80 5.46 -24.97
CA ASN A 67 24.51 5.46 -26.26
C ASN A 67 24.96 4.07 -26.74
N GLY A 68 24.79 3.02 -25.93
CA GLY A 68 25.09 1.64 -26.33
C GLY A 68 24.18 1.09 -27.44
N THR A 69 24.53 -0.10 -27.92
CA THR A 69 23.79 -0.83 -28.97
C THR A 69 23.49 -2.26 -28.52
N GLY A 70 22.36 -2.82 -28.96
CA GLY A 70 21.85 -4.09 -28.45
C GLY A 70 21.49 -4.03 -26.96
N ILE A 71 21.43 -5.20 -26.34
CA ILE A 71 20.90 -5.42 -24.98
C ILE A 71 21.82 -6.34 -24.17
N TYR A 72 23.13 -6.06 -24.13
CA TYR A 72 24.13 -6.83 -23.36
C TYR A 72 24.25 -8.34 -23.70
N GLY A 73 23.62 -8.82 -24.78
CA GLY A 73 23.50 -10.24 -25.11
C GLY A 73 22.26 -10.93 -24.50
N PHE A 74 21.37 -10.17 -23.87
CA PHE A 74 20.14 -10.63 -23.23
C PHE A 74 19.05 -11.00 -24.26
N ILE A 75 18.04 -11.74 -23.81
CA ILE A 75 16.90 -12.16 -24.62
C ILE A 75 15.62 -11.50 -24.09
N PHE A 76 14.84 -10.87 -24.98
CA PHE A 76 13.60 -10.15 -24.66
C PHE A 76 12.41 -10.57 -25.54
N ASN A 77 12.59 -11.55 -26.43
CA ASN A 77 11.62 -11.92 -27.48
C ASN A 77 11.35 -13.43 -27.59
N SER A 78 11.76 -14.22 -26.59
CA SER A 78 11.69 -15.69 -26.64
C SER A 78 11.90 -16.30 -25.26
N SER A 79 11.09 -17.27 -24.85
CA SER A 79 11.37 -18.09 -23.65
C SER A 79 12.46 -19.15 -23.86
N GLN A 80 12.97 -19.28 -25.09
CA GLN A 80 14.04 -20.20 -25.49
C GLN A 80 15.35 -19.43 -25.67
N GLY A 81 16.45 -19.98 -25.15
CA GLY A 81 17.79 -19.41 -25.20
C GLY A 81 18.83 -20.32 -24.55
N PRO A 82 20.10 -19.89 -24.42
CA PRO A 82 21.09 -20.62 -23.64
C PRO A 82 20.72 -20.63 -22.13
N PRO A 83 20.83 -21.77 -21.43
CA PRO A 83 20.35 -21.95 -20.04
C PRO A 83 21.15 -21.20 -18.96
N ASP A 84 22.09 -20.33 -19.34
CA ASP A 84 22.91 -19.47 -18.50
C ASP A 84 22.84 -17.98 -18.91
N THR A 85 22.11 -17.65 -19.98
CA THR A 85 22.01 -16.29 -20.54
C THR A 85 20.74 -15.61 -20.05
N TYR A 86 20.87 -14.41 -19.48
CA TYR A 86 19.73 -13.64 -18.98
C TYR A 86 18.65 -13.48 -20.06
N ASN A 87 17.42 -13.81 -19.69
CA ASN A 87 16.27 -13.82 -20.55
C ASN A 87 15.08 -13.23 -19.77
N TRP A 88 14.55 -12.12 -20.25
CA TRP A 88 13.44 -11.43 -19.60
C TRP A 88 12.14 -12.24 -19.65
N CYS A 89 11.92 -13.03 -20.70
CA CYS A 89 10.68 -13.79 -20.93
C CYS A 89 10.62 -15.09 -20.11
N ASN A 90 11.77 -15.70 -19.85
CA ASN A 90 11.94 -16.93 -19.08
C ASN A 90 13.38 -16.97 -18.55
N MET A 91 13.59 -16.40 -17.37
CA MET A 91 14.92 -16.24 -16.79
C MET A 91 15.55 -17.62 -16.51
N PRO A 92 16.87 -17.80 -16.76
CA PRO A 92 17.64 -18.92 -16.21
C PRO A 92 17.28 -19.23 -14.76
N HIS A 93 17.23 -20.51 -14.44
CA HIS A 93 16.88 -21.07 -13.14
C HIS A 93 17.58 -22.42 -12.97
N VAL A 94 17.44 -23.07 -11.82
CA VAL A 94 17.98 -24.41 -11.54
C VAL A 94 17.44 -25.41 -12.58
N ASN A 95 18.31 -25.81 -13.49
CA ASN A 95 18.06 -26.74 -14.58
C ASN A 95 19.17 -27.81 -14.63
N PRO A 96 18.89 -29.04 -15.09
CA PRO A 96 19.86 -30.14 -15.06
C PRO A 96 21.08 -29.94 -15.97
N GLN A 97 21.06 -29.00 -16.91
CA GLN A 97 22.13 -28.74 -17.86
C GLN A 97 23.23 -27.82 -17.28
N THR A 98 22.88 -26.81 -16.48
CA THR A 98 23.84 -25.83 -15.90
C THR A 98 23.92 -25.83 -14.38
N TYR A 99 23.19 -26.72 -13.68
CA TYR A 99 23.21 -26.80 -12.22
C TYR A 99 24.64 -27.03 -11.64
N PRO A 100 25.15 -26.14 -10.75
CA PRO A 100 26.49 -26.24 -10.18
C PRO A 100 26.70 -27.51 -9.34
N GLN A 101 27.51 -28.44 -9.86
CA GLN A 101 27.86 -29.69 -9.18
C GLN A 101 28.77 -29.46 -7.97
N ILE A 102 28.56 -30.24 -6.91
CA ILE A 102 29.45 -30.28 -5.74
C ILE A 102 30.35 -31.53 -5.90
N ASN A 103 31.64 -31.31 -6.12
CA ASN A 103 32.61 -32.40 -6.33
C ASN A 103 32.89 -33.21 -5.06
N ASP A 104 32.67 -32.63 -3.87
CA ASP A 104 32.80 -33.31 -2.58
C ASP A 104 31.46 -33.95 -2.17
N THR A 105 31.34 -35.25 -2.40
CA THR A 105 30.16 -36.06 -2.10
C THR A 105 29.90 -36.26 -0.60
N THR A 106 30.75 -35.73 0.29
CA THR A 106 30.51 -35.74 1.74
C THR A 106 29.63 -34.59 2.23
N TYR A 107 29.30 -33.61 1.37
CA TYR A 107 28.26 -32.63 1.63
C TYR A 107 26.87 -33.25 1.40
N LYS A 108 26.00 -33.16 2.41
CA LYS A 108 24.63 -33.69 2.37
C LYS A 108 23.62 -32.55 2.38
N LEU A 109 22.74 -32.47 1.38
CA LEU A 109 21.67 -31.49 1.32
C LEU A 109 20.60 -31.80 2.39
N GLU A 110 20.27 -30.82 3.23
CA GLU A 110 19.34 -30.95 4.36
C GLU A 110 18.05 -30.16 4.15
N TYR A 111 18.14 -28.97 3.54
CA TYR A 111 17.01 -28.05 3.36
C TYR A 111 17.19 -27.20 2.10
N VAL A 112 16.10 -26.91 1.40
CA VAL A 112 16.04 -25.99 0.26
C VAL A 112 14.88 -25.02 0.43
N GLU A 113 15.13 -23.74 0.15
CA GLU A 113 14.08 -22.71 0.06
C GLU A 113 14.26 -21.89 -1.20
N VAL A 114 13.26 -21.95 -2.09
CA VAL A 114 13.18 -21.17 -3.33
C VAL A 114 12.28 -19.96 -3.11
N ILE A 115 12.63 -18.83 -3.69
CA ILE A 115 11.71 -17.74 -4.01
C ILE A 115 11.87 -17.36 -5.48
N HIS A 116 10.76 -17.33 -6.24
CA HIS A 116 10.78 -16.95 -7.66
C HIS A 116 9.68 -15.95 -8.04
N ARG A 117 9.93 -15.16 -9.09
CA ARG A 117 8.92 -14.27 -9.71
C ARG A 117 7.88 -15.11 -10.47
N HIS A 118 6.66 -14.60 -10.57
CA HIS A 118 5.69 -15.06 -11.57
C HIS A 118 6.27 -15.09 -13.01
N HIS A 119 5.64 -15.86 -13.88
CA HIS A 119 6.01 -16.00 -15.30
C HIS A 119 5.29 -14.99 -16.21
N LYS A 120 5.33 -15.21 -17.54
CA LYS A 120 4.78 -14.31 -18.56
C LYS A 120 3.30 -13.97 -18.33
N ARG A 121 3.01 -12.68 -18.44
CA ARG A 121 1.69 -12.06 -18.28
C ARG A 121 1.48 -10.97 -19.33
N THR A 122 0.24 -10.50 -19.47
CA THR A 122 -0.04 -9.20 -20.10
C THR A 122 0.68 -8.05 -19.37
N PRO A 123 0.81 -6.86 -19.98
CA PRO A 123 1.14 -5.63 -19.27
C PRO A 123 0.19 -5.32 -18.11
N TYR A 124 0.55 -4.35 -17.27
CA TYR A 124 -0.41 -3.71 -16.36
C TYR A 124 -1.31 -2.71 -17.07
N ALA A 125 -2.55 -2.55 -16.59
CA ALA A 125 -3.52 -1.61 -17.15
C ALA A 125 -3.15 -0.11 -16.98
N SER A 126 -2.10 0.21 -16.20
CA SER A 126 -1.48 1.54 -16.17
C SER A 126 -0.39 1.72 -17.24
N ASN A 127 0.14 0.60 -17.75
CA ASN A 127 1.30 0.53 -18.62
C ASN A 127 0.88 0.17 -20.06
N THR A 128 -0.41 -0.16 -20.30
CA THR A 128 -1.04 -0.16 -21.63
C THR A 128 -1.04 1.25 -22.22
N PHE A 129 -0.75 1.36 -23.51
CA PHE A 129 -0.74 2.64 -24.22
C PHE A 129 -2.15 3.20 -24.40
N PRO A 130 -2.34 4.55 -24.47
CA PRO A 130 -3.67 5.16 -24.60
C PRO A 130 -4.50 4.67 -25.79
N GLN A 131 -3.84 4.20 -26.85
CA GLN A 131 -4.46 3.47 -27.96
C GLN A 131 -3.55 2.30 -28.35
N GLU A 132 -3.95 1.06 -28.05
CA GLU A 132 -3.17 -0.12 -28.45
C GLU A 132 -3.50 -0.57 -29.88
N PRO A 133 -2.52 -0.63 -30.80
CA PRO A 133 -2.76 -0.95 -32.22
C PRO A 133 -3.06 -2.44 -32.50
N TYR A 134 -3.20 -3.27 -31.47
CA TYR A 134 -3.38 -4.73 -31.55
C TYR A 134 -4.15 -5.22 -30.31
N PRO A 135 -4.88 -6.35 -30.43
CA PRO A 135 -5.58 -6.95 -29.30
C PRO A 135 -4.71 -7.92 -28.48
N TRP A 136 -5.03 -8.01 -27.19
CA TRP A 136 -4.64 -9.08 -26.30
C TRP A 136 -5.81 -10.04 -26.07
N TYR A 137 -5.75 -11.20 -26.71
CA TYR A 137 -6.67 -12.30 -26.43
C TYR A 137 -6.05 -13.25 -25.41
N CYS A 138 -6.90 -13.73 -24.51
CA CYS A 138 -6.60 -14.69 -23.44
C CYS A 138 -7.74 -15.71 -23.35
N ASP A 139 -8.19 -16.22 -24.49
CA ASP A 139 -9.27 -17.22 -24.62
C ASP A 139 -8.75 -18.67 -24.58
N ASP A 140 -7.43 -18.87 -24.50
CA ASP A 140 -6.77 -20.16 -24.31
C ASP A 140 -6.29 -20.43 -22.86
N GLU A 141 -6.50 -19.51 -21.91
CA GLU A 141 -6.44 -19.80 -20.48
C GLU A 141 -7.64 -19.24 -19.68
N GLY A 142 -7.83 -19.74 -18.46
CA GLY A 142 -8.98 -19.38 -17.62
C GLY A 142 -8.58 -18.83 -16.24
N LEU A 143 -9.22 -17.74 -15.82
CA LEU A 143 -9.08 -17.18 -14.47
C LEU A 143 -9.86 -18.02 -13.46
N PHE A 144 -9.31 -19.15 -13.02
CA PHE A 144 -10.00 -20.07 -12.09
C PHE A 144 -10.20 -19.44 -10.69
N TYR A 145 -11.46 -19.42 -10.25
CA TYR A 145 -11.91 -18.87 -8.97
C TYR A 145 -13.10 -19.67 -8.44
N GLY A 146 -13.05 -20.10 -7.17
CA GLY A 146 -14.18 -20.79 -6.55
C GLY A 146 -13.89 -21.27 -5.12
N GLY A 147 -14.96 -21.60 -4.38
CA GLY A 147 -14.88 -22.20 -3.05
C GLY A 147 -15.08 -23.72 -3.10
N LYS A 148 -14.00 -24.49 -3.16
CA LYS A 148 -14.04 -25.96 -3.11
C LYS A 148 -13.97 -26.47 -1.66
N PRO A 149 -14.88 -27.37 -1.21
CA PRO A 149 -14.76 -27.97 0.12
C PRO A 149 -13.58 -28.94 0.17
N ILE A 150 -12.61 -28.69 1.04
CA ILE A 150 -11.44 -29.57 1.23
C ILE A 150 -11.88 -30.87 1.93
N ASN A 151 -11.50 -32.03 1.37
CA ASN A 151 -11.96 -33.36 1.81
C ASN A 151 -13.50 -33.50 1.88
N PRO A 152 -14.23 -33.37 0.75
CA PRO A 152 -15.69 -33.31 0.73
C PRO A 152 -16.34 -34.66 1.11
N SER A 153 -17.03 -34.70 2.25
CA SER A 153 -17.93 -35.80 2.63
C SER A 153 -19.36 -35.58 2.12
N GLY A 154 -19.51 -35.28 0.83
CA GLY A 154 -20.78 -34.90 0.21
C GLY A 154 -20.61 -34.42 -1.23
N ASN A 155 -21.26 -33.31 -1.57
CA ASN A 155 -21.25 -32.75 -2.92
C ASN A 155 -19.87 -32.19 -3.31
N LEU A 156 -19.49 -32.39 -4.57
CA LEU A 156 -18.37 -31.71 -5.20
C LEU A 156 -18.80 -30.31 -5.70
N SER A 157 -17.85 -29.38 -5.82
CA SER A 157 -18.03 -28.16 -6.61
C SER A 157 -17.86 -28.47 -8.11
N ALA A 158 -18.43 -27.62 -8.97
CA ALA A 158 -17.94 -27.49 -10.33
C ALA A 158 -16.65 -26.64 -10.32
N ASP A 159 -15.75 -26.88 -11.26
CA ASP A 159 -14.58 -26.03 -11.48
C ASP A 159 -15.01 -24.80 -12.29
N THR A 160 -14.89 -23.62 -11.69
CA THR A 160 -15.37 -22.34 -12.26
C THR A 160 -14.21 -21.40 -12.52
N TYR A 161 -14.25 -20.73 -13.66
CA TYR A 161 -13.36 -19.63 -14.03
C TYR A 161 -14.18 -18.38 -14.37
N TRP A 162 -13.52 -17.22 -14.38
CA TRP A 162 -14.13 -15.98 -14.90
C TRP A 162 -13.82 -15.85 -16.38
N ASP A 163 -14.88 -15.67 -17.17
CA ASP A 163 -14.83 -15.26 -18.57
C ASP A 163 -14.90 -13.72 -18.61
N VAL A 164 -13.87 -13.08 -19.15
CA VAL A 164 -13.68 -11.62 -19.06
C VAL A 164 -14.43 -10.94 -20.21
N TYR A 165 -15.50 -10.23 -19.87
CA TYR A 165 -16.34 -9.55 -20.86
C TYR A 165 -16.43 -8.04 -20.61
N THR A 166 -16.33 -7.26 -21.68
CA THR A 166 -16.72 -5.84 -21.72
C THR A 166 -17.88 -5.69 -22.68
N SER A 167 -19.02 -5.16 -22.21
CA SER A 167 -20.14 -4.88 -23.11
C SER A 167 -19.77 -3.76 -24.10
N PRO A 168 -20.03 -3.92 -25.42
CA PRO A 168 -19.91 -2.82 -26.39
C PRO A 168 -20.82 -1.62 -26.07
N SER A 169 -21.80 -1.77 -25.17
CA SER A 169 -22.65 -0.69 -24.67
C SER A 169 -22.10 0.01 -23.42
N ASN A 170 -20.92 -0.36 -22.93
CA ASN A 170 -20.31 0.25 -21.75
C ASN A 170 -19.43 1.45 -22.16
N PRO A 171 -19.82 2.70 -21.86
CA PRO A 171 -18.99 3.87 -22.15
C PRO A 171 -17.76 4.00 -21.23
N LEU A 172 -17.58 3.05 -20.30
CA LEU A 172 -16.43 2.95 -19.39
C LEU A 172 -15.53 1.74 -19.75
N ALA A 173 -15.54 1.29 -21.01
CA ALA A 173 -14.49 0.43 -21.51
C ALA A 173 -13.13 1.14 -21.37
N PRO A 174 -12.06 0.51 -20.87
CA PRO A 174 -10.80 1.21 -20.63
C PRO A 174 -10.18 1.72 -21.94
N GLU A 175 -9.72 2.96 -21.95
CA GLU A 175 -8.86 3.45 -23.04
C GLU A 175 -7.57 2.63 -23.10
N GLY A 176 -7.04 2.41 -24.30
CA GLY A 176 -5.93 1.47 -24.54
C GLY A 176 -6.31 -0.01 -24.53
N PHE A 177 -7.39 -0.43 -23.87
CA PHE A 177 -7.75 -1.84 -23.79
C PHE A 177 -8.37 -2.37 -25.09
N ASN A 178 -7.79 -3.46 -25.62
CA ASN A 178 -8.26 -4.15 -26.82
C ASN A 178 -8.08 -5.67 -26.65
N GLY A 179 -9.14 -6.46 -26.84
CA GLY A 179 -9.12 -7.92 -26.71
C GLY A 179 -10.00 -8.48 -25.58
N SER A 180 -9.56 -9.58 -24.95
CA SER A 180 -10.33 -10.36 -23.95
C SER A 180 -9.62 -10.63 -22.62
N CYS A 181 -8.35 -10.26 -22.45
CA CYS A 181 -7.63 -10.50 -21.19
C CYS A 181 -8.13 -9.63 -20.01
N GLN A 182 -7.88 -10.05 -18.77
CA GLN A 182 -7.69 -9.12 -17.66
C GLN A 182 -6.26 -8.54 -17.69
N PHE A 183 -6.02 -7.37 -17.09
CA PHE A 183 -4.69 -6.74 -17.03
C PHE A 183 -4.34 -6.39 -15.58
N PRO A 184 -3.40 -7.09 -14.93
CA PRO A 184 -2.59 -8.19 -15.46
C PRO A 184 -3.40 -9.50 -15.61
N GLN A 185 -2.94 -10.39 -16.49
CA GLN A 185 -3.32 -11.80 -16.52
C GLN A 185 -2.10 -12.64 -16.90
N ILE A 186 -1.87 -13.77 -16.20
CA ILE A 186 -0.86 -14.75 -16.62
C ILE A 186 -1.32 -15.37 -17.94
N THR A 187 -0.43 -15.48 -18.92
CA THR A 187 -0.82 -16.05 -20.23
C THR A 187 -0.56 -17.55 -20.29
N ARG A 188 -1.18 -18.24 -21.24
CA ARG A 188 -0.97 -19.66 -21.55
C ARG A 188 0.51 -20.00 -21.67
N GLY A 189 1.29 -19.13 -22.32
CA GLY A 189 2.74 -19.27 -22.43
C GLY A 189 3.48 -19.10 -21.10
N GLY A 190 3.00 -18.24 -20.19
CA GLY A 190 3.57 -18.13 -18.84
C GLY A 190 3.24 -19.32 -17.96
N LEU A 191 2.07 -19.93 -18.15
CA LEU A 191 1.67 -21.20 -17.54
C LEU A 191 2.55 -22.37 -18.01
N ASP A 192 2.93 -22.41 -19.29
CA ASP A 192 3.87 -23.42 -19.82
C ASP A 192 5.30 -23.24 -19.34
N ASP A 193 5.85 -22.02 -19.36
CA ASP A 193 7.19 -21.74 -18.81
C ASP A 193 7.24 -22.14 -17.31
N SER A 194 6.18 -21.83 -16.55
CA SER A 194 6.07 -22.20 -15.15
C SER A 194 5.97 -23.71 -14.91
N HIS A 195 5.39 -24.48 -15.84
CA HIS A 195 5.40 -25.93 -15.77
C HIS A 195 6.82 -26.47 -16.01
N GLN A 196 7.53 -25.92 -17.00
CA GLN A 196 8.90 -26.32 -17.31
C GLN A 196 9.85 -26.02 -16.14
N HIS A 197 9.76 -24.85 -15.51
CA HIS A 197 10.50 -24.52 -14.28
C HIS A 197 10.26 -25.56 -13.16
N GLY A 198 9.02 -26.06 -13.04
CA GLY A 198 8.68 -27.15 -12.12
C GLY A 198 9.34 -28.49 -12.49
N VAL A 199 9.38 -28.85 -13.77
CA VAL A 199 10.06 -30.05 -14.28
C VAL A 199 11.57 -29.98 -14.02
N ASP A 200 12.20 -28.83 -14.25
CA ASP A 200 13.64 -28.65 -14.10
C ASP A 200 14.09 -28.68 -12.62
N LEU A 201 13.36 -27.97 -11.74
CA LEU A 201 13.54 -28.05 -10.29
C LEU A 201 13.38 -29.49 -9.76
N LYS A 202 12.39 -30.24 -10.28
CA LYS A 202 12.18 -31.65 -9.91
C LYS A 202 13.27 -32.56 -10.46
N THR A 203 13.78 -32.30 -11.67
CA THR A 203 14.85 -33.08 -12.27
C THR A 203 16.16 -32.94 -11.49
N VAL A 204 16.47 -31.73 -11.02
CA VAL A 204 17.63 -31.49 -10.14
C VAL A 204 17.39 -32.05 -8.74
N TYR A 205 16.40 -31.53 -7.99
CA TYR A 205 16.25 -31.86 -6.57
C TYR A 205 15.63 -33.25 -6.31
N GLY A 206 14.82 -33.78 -7.22
CA GLY A 206 14.28 -35.14 -7.14
C GLY A 206 15.15 -36.16 -7.86
N GLY A 207 15.55 -35.89 -9.10
CA GLY A 207 16.33 -36.82 -9.93
C GLY A 207 17.82 -36.86 -9.55
N MET A 208 18.54 -35.76 -9.79
CA MET A 208 20.01 -35.72 -9.66
C MET A 208 20.49 -35.82 -8.20
N LEU A 209 19.74 -35.21 -7.27
CA LEU A 209 20.13 -35.09 -5.86
C LEU A 209 19.36 -36.03 -4.92
N ASN A 210 18.30 -36.69 -5.40
CA ASN A 210 17.44 -37.60 -4.61
C ASN A 210 16.98 -37.01 -3.25
N PHE A 211 16.69 -35.69 -3.24
CA PHE A 211 16.36 -34.91 -2.05
C PHE A 211 14.85 -34.68 -1.90
N LEU A 212 14.17 -34.37 -3.00
CA LEU A 212 12.70 -34.35 -3.06
C LEU A 212 12.13 -35.76 -3.18
N PRO A 213 10.97 -36.05 -2.54
CA PRO A 213 10.27 -37.31 -2.76
C PRO A 213 9.78 -37.44 -4.21
N GLU A 214 9.58 -38.68 -4.65
CA GLU A 214 8.98 -39.01 -5.95
C GLU A 214 7.54 -38.44 -6.03
N GLU A 215 6.72 -38.74 -5.02
CA GLU A 215 5.36 -38.26 -4.86
C GLU A 215 5.25 -37.03 -3.93
N TYR A 216 4.24 -36.18 -4.13
CA TYR A 216 4.07 -34.98 -3.30
C TYR A 216 3.61 -35.32 -1.87
N ASP A 217 4.46 -35.01 -0.90
CA ASP A 217 4.20 -35.07 0.54
C ASP A 217 4.18 -33.65 1.15
N GLY A 218 3.01 -33.21 1.61
CA GLY A 218 2.81 -31.91 2.26
C GLY A 218 3.42 -31.75 3.66
N GLN A 219 4.00 -32.81 4.26
CA GLN A 219 4.86 -32.69 5.44
C GLN A 219 6.29 -32.28 5.07
N LEU A 220 6.78 -32.72 3.91
CA LEU A 220 8.14 -32.46 3.42
C LEU A 220 8.23 -31.23 2.50
N VAL A 221 7.15 -30.91 1.77
CA VAL A 221 7.14 -29.96 0.66
C VAL A 221 6.03 -28.92 0.85
N SER A 222 6.39 -27.64 0.94
CA SER A 222 5.45 -26.54 1.21
C SER A 222 5.53 -25.44 0.16
N TYR A 223 4.38 -25.09 -0.41
CA TYR A 223 4.23 -23.96 -1.32
C TYR A 223 3.64 -22.74 -0.59
N ARG A 224 4.18 -21.56 -0.88
CA ARG A 224 3.67 -20.25 -0.47
C ARG A 224 3.50 -19.38 -1.71
N VAL A 225 2.47 -18.56 -1.72
CA VAL A 225 2.15 -17.58 -2.76
C VAL A 225 1.75 -16.26 -2.08
N THR A 226 1.64 -15.17 -2.82
CA THR A 226 1.18 -13.89 -2.27
C THR A 226 -0.34 -13.80 -2.33
N ASN A 227 -0.91 -12.67 -1.90
CA ASN A 227 -2.34 -12.41 -2.04
C ASN A 227 -2.76 -12.10 -3.50
N ASN A 228 -1.81 -11.96 -4.44
CA ASN A 228 -2.07 -11.71 -5.87
C ASN A 228 -2.25 -13.04 -6.65
N GLN A 229 -3.38 -13.20 -7.37
CA GLN A 229 -3.79 -14.46 -8.01
C GLN A 229 -2.74 -15.00 -9.01
N ILE A 230 -1.99 -14.14 -9.71
CA ILE A 230 -1.00 -14.61 -10.70
C ILE A 230 0.07 -15.52 -10.09
N THR A 231 0.41 -15.30 -8.82
CA THR A 231 1.35 -16.16 -8.08
C THR A 231 0.75 -17.54 -7.77
N SER A 232 -0.57 -17.62 -7.57
CA SER A 232 -1.31 -18.89 -7.41
C SER A 232 -1.48 -19.67 -8.72
N GLN A 233 -1.65 -18.96 -9.84
CA GLN A 233 -1.76 -19.56 -11.17
C GLN A 233 -0.42 -20.13 -11.65
N VAL A 234 0.68 -19.42 -11.40
CA VAL A 234 2.05 -19.93 -11.59
C VAL A 234 2.29 -21.16 -10.69
N ALA A 235 1.93 -21.08 -9.41
CA ALA A 235 2.11 -22.20 -8.49
C ALA A 235 1.35 -23.47 -8.90
N SER A 236 0.18 -23.40 -9.54
CA SER A 236 -0.55 -24.60 -9.96
C SER A 236 0.18 -25.38 -11.07
N MET A 237 0.75 -24.68 -12.05
CA MET A 237 1.53 -25.29 -13.14
C MET A 237 2.90 -25.75 -12.69
N LEU A 238 3.58 -24.96 -11.84
CA LEU A 238 4.81 -25.36 -11.15
C LEU A 238 4.63 -26.68 -10.39
N VAL A 239 3.56 -26.81 -9.60
CA VAL A 239 3.22 -28.02 -8.84
C VAL A 239 2.97 -29.21 -9.77
N ALA A 240 2.28 -29.02 -10.89
CA ALA A 240 2.05 -30.07 -11.87
C ALA A 240 3.36 -30.55 -12.54
N GLY A 241 4.26 -29.62 -12.90
CA GLY A 241 5.58 -29.95 -13.44
C GLY A 241 6.48 -30.67 -12.42
N MET A 242 6.43 -30.25 -11.14
CA MET A 242 7.18 -30.90 -10.07
C MET A 242 6.61 -32.29 -9.67
N TYR A 243 5.30 -32.47 -9.79
CA TYR A 243 4.59 -33.68 -9.40
C TYR A 243 3.42 -33.93 -10.37
N PRO A 244 3.64 -34.60 -11.52
CA PRO A 244 2.57 -34.87 -12.49
C PRO A 244 1.40 -35.66 -11.90
N SER A 245 1.64 -36.44 -10.84
CA SER A 245 0.61 -37.10 -10.03
C SER A 245 -0.37 -36.15 -9.33
N ARG A 246 -0.07 -34.85 -9.27
CA ARG A 246 -0.88 -33.79 -8.66
C ARG A 246 -1.56 -32.85 -9.65
N ALA A 247 -1.41 -33.06 -10.96
CA ALA A 247 -2.33 -32.47 -11.93
C ALA A 247 -3.78 -32.76 -11.52
N GLU A 248 -4.66 -31.75 -11.64
CA GLU A 248 -6.08 -31.79 -11.27
C GLU A 248 -6.38 -32.09 -9.77
N LYS A 249 -5.39 -32.07 -8.87
CA LYS A 249 -5.55 -32.43 -7.45
C LYS A 249 -5.21 -31.29 -6.50
N GLU A 250 -5.88 -31.31 -5.35
CA GLU A 250 -5.68 -30.34 -4.27
C GLU A 250 -4.25 -30.41 -3.69
N VAL A 251 -3.55 -29.28 -3.76
CA VAL A 251 -2.26 -29.01 -3.10
C VAL A 251 -2.39 -27.66 -2.36
N PRO A 252 -2.07 -27.60 -1.05
CA PRO A 252 -2.31 -26.40 -0.26
C PRO A 252 -1.25 -25.31 -0.49
N LEU A 253 -1.61 -24.29 -1.28
CA LEU A 253 -0.87 -23.03 -1.35
C LEU A 253 -1.09 -22.23 -0.06
N ARG A 254 -0.01 -21.75 0.55
CA ARG A 254 -0.07 -20.90 1.75
C ARG A 254 -0.01 -19.43 1.36
N ILE A 255 -0.92 -18.63 1.90
CA ILE A 255 -0.79 -17.16 1.95
C ILE A 255 -0.57 -16.74 3.41
N GLN A 256 0.17 -15.67 3.64
CA GLN A 256 -0.04 -14.86 4.84
C GLN A 256 -1.17 -13.87 4.54
N PRO A 257 -2.02 -13.50 5.50
CA PRO A 257 -3.03 -12.48 5.25
C PRO A 257 -2.35 -11.10 5.15
N GLU A 258 -2.72 -10.35 4.11
CA GLU A 258 -2.20 -9.04 3.67
C GLU A 258 -1.40 -8.18 4.69
N SER A 259 -1.88 -7.95 5.94
CA SER A 259 -1.23 -7.02 6.90
C SER A 259 0.21 -7.34 7.28
N ILE A 260 0.58 -8.58 7.05
CA ILE A 260 1.82 -9.18 7.49
C ILE A 260 2.47 -10.00 6.38
N ASP A 261 1.93 -10.01 5.14
CA ASP A 261 2.46 -10.85 4.07
C ASP A 261 3.89 -10.44 3.69
N SER A 262 4.85 -11.14 4.27
CA SER A 262 6.27 -10.87 4.10
C SER A 262 6.78 -11.19 2.70
N LEU A 263 6.03 -11.93 1.88
CA LEU A 263 6.44 -12.31 0.53
C LEU A 263 6.14 -11.23 -0.52
N GLU A 264 5.14 -10.39 -0.27
CA GLU A 264 4.80 -9.18 -1.02
C GLU A 264 4.47 -8.12 0.05
N PRO A 265 5.47 -7.33 0.52
CA PRO A 265 5.41 -6.62 1.80
C PRO A 265 4.40 -5.46 1.84
N THR A 266 3.12 -5.82 1.99
CA THR A 266 1.97 -4.92 2.14
C THR A 266 1.81 -4.44 3.59
N TYR A 267 2.90 -4.05 4.26
CA TYR A 267 2.93 -3.56 5.63
C TYR A 267 3.65 -2.22 5.81
N THR A 268 3.27 -1.45 6.85
CA THR A 268 3.68 -0.05 6.96
C THR A 268 5.12 0.11 7.36
N CYS A 269 5.89 0.72 6.47
CA CYS A 269 7.29 1.01 6.68
C CYS A 269 7.61 2.40 6.13
N ASP A 270 7.08 3.43 6.81
CA ASP A 270 7.28 4.86 6.52
C ASP A 270 8.76 5.13 6.23
N TYR A 271 9.67 4.61 7.07
CA TYR A 271 11.12 4.75 6.92
C TYR A 271 11.69 4.15 5.62
N ALA A 272 11.18 3.00 5.17
CA ALA A 272 11.59 2.44 3.87
C ALA A 272 11.03 3.29 2.71
N SER A 273 9.79 3.76 2.85
CA SER A 273 9.10 4.56 1.84
C SER A 273 9.78 5.93 1.67
N ASP A 274 10.14 6.59 2.77
CA ASP A 274 10.95 7.81 2.82
C ASP A 274 12.31 7.60 2.12
N LEU A 275 12.99 6.47 2.40
CA LEU A 275 14.28 6.15 1.79
C LEU A 275 14.15 5.96 0.27
N PHE A 276 13.30 5.06 -0.22
CA PHE A 276 13.12 4.84 -1.67
C PHE A 276 12.69 6.14 -2.40
N SER A 277 11.80 6.93 -1.81
CA SER A 277 11.34 8.21 -2.36
C SER A 277 12.45 9.28 -2.43
N SER A 278 13.57 9.09 -1.73
CA SER A 278 14.69 10.04 -1.71
C SER A 278 15.66 9.90 -2.89
N TYR A 279 15.64 8.78 -3.62
CA TYR A 279 16.56 8.53 -4.75
C TYR A 279 15.98 7.85 -5.98
N GLY A 280 14.88 7.09 -5.87
CA GLY A 280 14.27 6.39 -7.02
C GLY A 280 13.32 7.26 -7.85
N ALA A 281 12.37 6.59 -8.51
CA ALA A 281 11.32 7.19 -9.34
C ALA A 281 10.61 8.37 -8.66
N GLY A 282 10.59 9.52 -9.34
CA GLY A 282 9.98 10.77 -8.83
C GLY A 282 10.80 11.53 -7.79
N SER A 283 11.98 11.05 -7.40
CA SER A 283 12.84 11.77 -6.45
C SER A 283 13.51 13.01 -7.07
N SER A 284 14.06 13.88 -6.21
CA SER A 284 14.86 15.03 -6.64
C SER A 284 16.36 14.72 -6.80
N ASN A 285 16.77 13.45 -6.67
CA ASN A 285 18.16 13.02 -6.69
C ASN A 285 18.86 13.43 -8.00
N PRO A 286 20.09 13.99 -7.94
CA PRO A 286 20.80 14.44 -9.15
C PRO A 286 20.99 13.35 -10.20
N ALA A 287 21.39 12.13 -9.83
CA ALA A 287 21.66 11.05 -10.77
C ALA A 287 20.38 10.50 -11.42
N TRP A 288 19.29 10.37 -10.64
CA TRP A 288 17.98 9.97 -11.16
C TRP A 288 17.39 11.02 -12.11
N ARG A 289 17.71 12.31 -11.93
CA ARG A 289 17.30 13.34 -12.89
C ARG A 289 18.23 13.39 -14.11
N GLU A 290 19.52 13.11 -13.95
CA GLU A 290 20.49 13.06 -15.04
C GLU A 290 20.15 11.98 -16.08
N HIS A 291 19.70 10.79 -15.67
CA HIS A 291 19.29 9.76 -16.63
C HIS A 291 17.96 10.08 -17.34
N LEU A 292 17.00 10.69 -16.64
CA LEU A 292 15.75 11.17 -17.25
C LEU A 292 16.01 12.33 -18.24
N ASP A 293 16.88 13.28 -17.89
CA ASP A 293 17.31 14.38 -18.77
C ASP A 293 18.01 13.83 -20.03
N ALA A 294 18.87 12.81 -19.89
CA ALA A 294 19.51 12.14 -21.02
C ALA A 294 18.51 11.34 -21.89
N ALA A 295 17.56 10.65 -21.27
CA ALA A 295 16.50 9.89 -21.95
C ALA A 295 15.40 10.78 -22.57
N SER A 296 15.37 12.09 -22.26
CA SER A 296 14.34 13.04 -22.70
C SER A 296 14.12 13.14 -24.23
N SER A 297 15.07 12.65 -25.03
CA SER A 297 14.91 12.52 -26.50
C SER A 297 14.09 11.30 -26.90
N LEU A 298 14.31 10.17 -26.24
CA LEU A 298 13.55 8.92 -26.42
C LEU A 298 12.10 9.10 -25.95
N TYR A 299 11.90 9.63 -24.73
CA TYR A 299 10.57 9.88 -24.17
C TYR A 299 9.69 10.69 -25.13
N ARG A 300 10.16 11.84 -25.62
CA ARG A 300 9.39 12.68 -26.56
C ARG A 300 9.06 12.02 -27.89
N HIS A 301 9.87 11.06 -28.35
CA HIS A 301 9.53 10.31 -29.56
C HIS A 301 8.45 9.27 -29.28
N LEU A 302 8.64 8.45 -28.24
CA LEU A 302 7.65 7.45 -27.81
C LEU A 302 6.30 8.10 -27.46
N ASP A 303 6.31 9.23 -26.72
CA ASP A 303 5.12 10.03 -26.41
C ASP A 303 4.34 10.40 -27.68
N THR A 304 5.05 10.91 -28.69
CA THR A 304 4.47 11.44 -29.92
C THR A 304 3.91 10.34 -30.81
N LEU A 305 4.64 9.23 -30.93
CA LEU A 305 4.26 8.08 -31.75
C LEU A 305 3.03 7.38 -31.15
N ILE A 306 3.02 7.18 -29.84
CA ILE A 306 2.06 6.34 -29.10
C ILE A 306 0.86 7.13 -28.55
N GLY A 307 0.98 8.46 -28.42
CA GLY A 307 -0.07 9.34 -27.89
C GLY A 307 -0.05 9.48 -26.36
N VAL A 308 1.07 9.17 -25.69
CA VAL A 308 1.26 9.47 -24.26
C VAL A 308 1.44 10.99 -24.11
N SER A 309 0.75 11.59 -23.14
CA SER A 309 0.82 13.03 -22.91
C SER A 309 2.19 13.46 -22.37
N PRO A 310 2.89 14.44 -22.97
CA PRO A 310 4.16 14.99 -22.45
C PRO A 310 4.09 15.71 -21.08
N ALA A 311 2.94 15.65 -20.40
CA ALA A 311 2.71 16.12 -19.03
C ALA A 311 2.34 14.96 -18.06
N SER A 312 2.61 13.72 -18.46
CA SER A 312 2.22 12.50 -17.74
C SER A 312 3.30 12.10 -16.73
N GLU A 313 3.28 12.72 -15.54
CA GLU A 313 4.28 12.50 -14.48
C GLU A 313 4.58 10.99 -14.22
N ALA A 314 3.54 10.15 -14.25
CA ALA A 314 3.67 8.70 -14.07
C ALA A 314 4.49 7.98 -15.16
N TRP A 315 4.44 8.48 -16.41
CA TRP A 315 5.16 7.92 -17.57
C TRP A 315 6.57 8.51 -17.75
N HIS A 316 6.89 9.59 -17.04
CA HIS A 316 8.16 10.33 -17.18
C HIS A 316 9.02 10.33 -15.91
N MET A 317 8.56 9.68 -14.84
CA MET A 317 9.33 9.50 -13.60
C MET A 317 10.23 8.25 -13.60
N SER A 318 10.01 7.32 -14.52
CA SER A 318 10.70 6.03 -14.71
C SER A 318 10.33 5.46 -16.09
N VAL A 319 11.21 4.67 -16.71
CA VAL A 319 10.96 4.02 -18.01
C VAL A 319 10.06 2.77 -17.91
N ASP A 320 9.69 2.37 -16.69
CA ASP A 320 8.85 1.21 -16.33
C ASP A 320 7.66 0.96 -17.27
N HIS A 321 6.87 1.99 -17.59
CA HIS A 321 5.65 1.81 -18.38
C HIS A 321 5.95 1.44 -19.83
N TYR A 322 7.01 1.99 -20.41
CA TYR A 322 7.51 1.59 -21.73
C TYR A 322 8.18 0.21 -21.68
N PHE A 323 8.94 -0.09 -20.61
CA PHE A 323 9.63 -1.37 -20.45
C PHE A 323 8.64 -2.54 -20.33
N ASP A 324 7.66 -2.47 -19.43
CA ASP A 324 6.65 -3.52 -19.22
C ASP A 324 5.85 -3.77 -20.51
N ASN A 325 5.42 -2.71 -21.20
CA ASN A 325 4.65 -2.83 -22.44
C ASN A 325 5.47 -3.43 -23.59
N LEU A 326 6.62 -2.84 -23.92
CA LEU A 326 7.41 -3.26 -25.08
C LEU A 326 8.01 -4.66 -24.88
N SER A 327 8.42 -5.00 -23.65
CA SER A 327 8.96 -6.33 -23.36
C SER A 327 7.87 -7.41 -23.34
N ALA A 328 6.69 -7.13 -22.79
CA ALA A 328 5.57 -8.07 -22.82
C ALA A 328 5.11 -8.38 -24.25
N ARG A 329 5.15 -7.42 -25.19
CA ARG A 329 4.89 -7.69 -26.62
C ARG A 329 5.84 -8.74 -27.17
N LEU A 330 7.14 -8.49 -27.05
CA LEU A 330 8.18 -9.32 -27.65
C LEU A 330 8.17 -10.73 -27.04
N CYS A 331 7.95 -10.87 -25.73
CA CYS A 331 7.79 -12.18 -25.08
C CYS A 331 6.54 -12.98 -25.51
N HIS A 332 5.63 -12.39 -26.28
CA HIS A 332 4.43 -13.03 -26.84
C HIS A 332 4.37 -12.96 -28.38
N ASP A 333 5.52 -12.76 -29.04
CA ASP A 333 5.68 -12.63 -30.51
C ASP A 333 4.75 -11.56 -31.13
N LYS A 334 4.56 -10.44 -30.42
CA LYS A 334 3.74 -9.31 -30.86
C LYS A 334 4.61 -8.15 -31.35
N THR A 335 4.14 -7.45 -32.38
CA THR A 335 4.85 -6.32 -32.97
C THR A 335 4.96 -5.13 -32.01
N LEU A 336 6.10 -4.44 -32.07
CA LEU A 336 6.26 -3.10 -31.52
C LEU A 336 5.18 -2.15 -32.09
N PRO A 337 4.76 -1.11 -31.34
CA PRO A 337 3.68 -0.23 -31.77
C PRO A 337 4.10 0.67 -32.93
N CYS A 338 3.11 1.03 -33.76
CA CYS A 338 3.19 2.09 -34.76
C CYS A 338 2.19 3.19 -34.41
N SER A 339 2.39 4.40 -34.92
CA SER A 339 1.46 5.49 -34.64
C SER A 339 0.10 5.23 -35.27
N VAL A 340 -0.96 5.58 -34.54
CA VAL A 340 -2.34 5.49 -35.04
C VAL A 340 -2.58 6.51 -36.17
N ASN A 341 -1.81 7.59 -36.21
CA ASN A 341 -1.90 8.63 -37.25
C ASN A 341 -0.97 8.35 -38.46
N ASP A 342 0.14 7.65 -38.25
CA ASP A 342 1.04 7.18 -39.31
C ASP A 342 1.53 5.76 -39.01
N THR A 343 0.95 4.78 -39.69
CA THR A 343 1.29 3.35 -39.50
C THR A 343 2.63 2.94 -40.10
N THR A 344 3.39 3.88 -40.69
CA THR A 344 4.78 3.68 -41.11
C THR A 344 5.80 4.20 -40.09
N ASP A 345 5.36 5.00 -39.13
CA ASP A 345 6.16 5.44 -37.98
C ASP A 345 5.97 4.44 -36.82
N CYS A 346 7.01 3.64 -36.55
CA CYS A 346 6.96 2.52 -35.62
C CYS A 346 8.18 2.53 -34.69
N VAL A 347 7.97 2.18 -33.42
CA VAL A 347 9.05 2.03 -32.44
C VAL A 347 10.04 0.99 -32.97
N THR A 348 11.28 1.41 -33.18
CA THR A 348 12.30 0.53 -33.76
C THR A 348 12.86 -0.42 -32.71
N MET A 349 13.41 -1.55 -33.14
CA MET A 349 14.14 -2.45 -32.22
C MET A 349 15.30 -1.72 -31.50
N ALA A 350 15.95 -0.74 -32.14
CA ALA A 350 17.02 0.03 -31.51
C ALA A 350 16.53 0.95 -30.36
N GLU A 351 15.26 1.35 -30.38
CA GLU A 351 14.61 2.12 -29.32
C GLU A 351 14.04 1.22 -28.24
N ALA A 352 13.46 0.07 -28.61
CA ALA A 352 13.08 -0.98 -27.65
C ALA A 352 14.32 -1.45 -26.86
N ASP A 353 15.43 -1.75 -27.55
CA ASP A 353 16.73 -2.05 -26.94
C ASP A 353 17.19 -0.94 -25.97
N LYS A 354 16.96 0.34 -26.31
CA LYS A 354 17.32 1.47 -25.43
C LYS A 354 16.41 1.57 -24.21
N VAL A 355 15.09 1.36 -24.37
CA VAL A 355 14.15 1.20 -23.26
C VAL A 355 14.59 0.07 -22.33
N PHE A 356 14.99 -1.09 -22.89
CA PHE A 356 15.44 -2.23 -22.10
C PHE A 356 16.73 -1.93 -21.34
N ARG A 357 17.78 -1.38 -21.98
CA ARG A 357 19.00 -0.95 -21.26
C ARG A 357 18.71 0.08 -20.16
N LEU A 358 17.78 1.01 -20.38
CA LEU A 358 17.39 1.99 -19.37
C LEU A 358 16.62 1.37 -18.20
N GLY A 359 15.77 0.37 -18.42
CA GLY A 359 15.07 -0.32 -17.33
C GLY A 359 16.02 -1.18 -16.48
N GLU A 360 17.00 -1.82 -17.09
CA GLU A 360 18.08 -2.53 -16.36
C GLU A 360 18.93 -1.55 -15.52
N TYR A 361 19.28 -0.38 -16.09
CA TYR A 361 19.95 0.71 -15.37
C TYR A 361 19.10 1.22 -14.20
N GLU A 362 17.82 1.52 -14.43
CA GLU A 362 16.91 2.00 -13.38
C GLU A 362 16.74 0.97 -12.25
N TYR A 363 16.59 -0.32 -12.54
CA TYR A 363 16.51 -1.35 -11.50
C TYR A 363 17.82 -1.56 -10.75
N SER A 364 18.96 -1.43 -11.43
CA SER A 364 20.27 -1.42 -10.76
C SER A 364 20.39 -0.22 -9.81
N PHE A 365 19.98 0.97 -10.24
CA PHE A 365 20.02 2.17 -9.41
C PHE A 365 19.07 2.09 -8.21
N ILE A 366 17.84 1.63 -8.42
CA ILE A 366 16.82 1.48 -7.37
C ILE A 366 17.24 0.45 -6.31
N TYR A 367 17.92 -0.64 -6.68
CA TYR A 367 18.14 -1.75 -5.74
C TYR A 367 19.61 -2.02 -5.35
N ARG A 368 20.61 -1.46 -6.04
CA ARG A 368 22.03 -1.67 -5.70
C ARG A 368 22.93 -0.44 -5.75
N ASP A 369 22.87 0.43 -6.77
CA ASP A 369 23.87 1.49 -6.95
C ASP A 369 23.72 2.68 -5.99
N SER A 370 22.49 3.00 -5.56
CA SER A 370 22.28 3.96 -4.46
C SER A 370 22.70 3.34 -3.10
N PRO A 371 23.48 4.05 -2.26
CA PRO A 371 23.75 3.63 -0.89
C PRO A 371 22.49 3.47 -0.01
N GLU A 372 21.44 4.23 -0.33
CA GLU A 372 20.14 4.20 0.36
C GLU A 372 19.31 2.96 0.02
N SER A 373 19.58 2.30 -1.12
CA SER A 373 18.84 1.10 -1.57
C SER A 373 18.89 -0.08 -0.60
N PHE A 374 20.03 -0.27 0.06
CA PHE A 374 20.24 -1.34 1.02
C PHE A 374 19.46 -1.15 2.32
N PRO A 375 19.58 -0.04 3.08
CA PRO A 375 18.75 0.17 4.26
C PRO A 375 17.26 0.25 3.92
N ALA A 376 16.88 0.70 2.72
CA ALA A 376 15.49 0.71 2.28
C ALA A 376 14.94 -0.71 2.04
N SER A 377 15.73 -1.57 1.39
CA SER A 377 15.39 -2.98 1.16
C SER A 377 15.39 -3.78 2.46
N VAL A 378 16.41 -3.63 3.33
CA VAL A 378 16.43 -4.21 4.68
C VAL A 378 15.19 -3.80 5.48
N SER A 379 14.83 -2.52 5.42
CA SER A 379 13.67 -2.01 6.17
C SER A 379 12.35 -2.60 5.70
N SER A 380 12.16 -2.68 4.37
CA SER A 380 10.91 -3.15 3.75
C SER A 380 10.77 -4.67 3.65
N TYR A 381 11.85 -5.44 3.54
CA TYR A 381 11.81 -6.90 3.35
C TYR A 381 12.41 -7.71 4.51
N GLY A 382 12.88 -7.04 5.57
CA GLY A 382 13.56 -7.67 6.71
C GLY A 382 12.73 -8.72 7.48
N ILE A 383 11.39 -8.66 7.45
CA ILE A 383 10.54 -9.70 8.06
C ILE A 383 10.73 -11.04 7.35
N TRP A 384 10.74 -11.05 6.01
CA TRP A 384 10.92 -12.27 5.23
C TRP A 384 12.32 -12.86 5.44
N VAL A 385 13.34 -12.00 5.53
CA VAL A 385 14.72 -12.42 5.85
C VAL A 385 14.81 -13.02 7.27
N ALA A 386 14.05 -12.50 8.24
CA ALA A 386 13.94 -13.11 9.57
C ALA A 386 13.20 -14.48 9.54
N GLU A 387 12.18 -14.64 8.70
CA GLU A 387 11.52 -15.93 8.47
C GLU A 387 12.48 -16.96 7.85
N LEU A 388 13.23 -16.59 6.81
CA LEU A 388 14.25 -17.44 6.17
C LEU A 388 15.36 -17.83 7.16
N ALA A 389 15.89 -16.86 7.91
CA ALA A 389 16.89 -17.11 8.95
C ALA A 389 16.38 -18.11 10.01
N GLN A 390 15.10 -18.01 10.37
CA GLN A 390 14.49 -18.96 11.30
C GLN A 390 14.23 -20.33 10.66
N ASN A 391 13.90 -20.41 9.37
CA ASN A 391 13.76 -21.68 8.65
C ASN A 391 15.08 -22.47 8.64
N PHE A 392 16.22 -21.82 8.39
CA PHE A 392 17.54 -22.47 8.51
C PHE A 392 17.79 -23.01 9.93
N ARG A 393 17.52 -22.22 10.99
CA ARG A 393 17.67 -22.69 12.38
C ARG A 393 16.80 -23.91 12.67
N ASN A 394 15.54 -23.88 12.23
CA ASN A 394 14.61 -24.99 12.40
C ASN A 394 15.09 -26.28 11.73
N ALA A 395 15.77 -26.19 10.58
CA ALA A 395 16.39 -27.33 9.89
C ALA A 395 17.69 -27.81 10.56
N MET A 396 18.52 -26.90 11.07
CA MET A 396 19.78 -27.25 11.75
C MET A 396 19.59 -27.93 13.12
N ASP A 397 18.52 -27.58 13.84
CA ASP A 397 18.16 -28.16 15.14
C ASP A 397 17.79 -29.66 15.07
N ASP A 398 17.63 -30.20 13.85
CA ASP A 398 17.15 -31.57 13.65
C ASP A 398 18.24 -32.61 13.42
N ALA A 399 19.36 -32.29 12.76
CA ALA A 399 20.46 -33.27 12.65
C ALA A 399 21.34 -33.33 13.93
N SER A 400 21.24 -32.32 14.82
CA SER A 400 22.01 -32.26 16.07
C SER A 400 21.35 -32.96 17.25
N SER A 401 20.06 -33.32 17.18
CA SER A 401 19.29 -33.81 18.33
C SER A 401 18.65 -35.19 18.10
N ALA A 402 19.40 -36.25 18.44
CA ALA A 402 18.95 -37.66 18.47
C ALA A 402 17.83 -37.98 19.50
N ALA A 403 17.12 -36.97 19.98
CA ALA A 403 16.19 -37.01 21.11
C ALA A 403 14.84 -36.30 20.82
N LYS A 404 14.34 -36.36 19.57
CA LYS A 404 13.08 -35.69 19.16
C LYS A 404 12.01 -36.58 18.48
N ASN A 405 12.04 -37.90 18.67
CA ASN A 405 10.95 -38.81 18.27
C ASN A 405 9.65 -38.70 19.10
N ALA A 406 9.52 -37.68 19.97
CA ALA A 406 8.37 -37.49 20.86
C ALA A 406 7.13 -36.86 20.18
N THR A 407 7.28 -36.26 19.01
CA THR A 407 6.19 -35.70 18.20
C THR A 407 6.39 -36.08 16.74
N GLY A 408 5.82 -37.23 16.33
CA GLY A 408 6.08 -37.88 15.04
C GLY A 408 5.44 -37.21 13.81
N GLY A 409 5.70 -35.92 13.59
CA GLY A 409 5.46 -35.24 12.32
C GLY A 409 6.77 -35.06 11.56
N GLN A 410 6.78 -35.41 10.27
CA GLN A 410 7.90 -35.05 9.39
C GLN A 410 7.88 -33.52 9.16
N ARG A 411 9.05 -32.94 8.90
CA ARG A 411 9.22 -31.49 8.77
C ARG A 411 9.58 -31.10 7.35
N VAL A 412 9.19 -29.88 6.99
CA VAL A 412 9.37 -29.30 5.66
C VAL A 412 10.85 -29.20 5.34
N ARG A 413 11.29 -29.93 4.31
CA ARG A 413 12.64 -29.90 3.74
C ARG A 413 12.76 -28.99 2.53
N TYR A 414 11.66 -28.80 1.79
CA TYR A 414 11.59 -27.95 0.61
C TYR A 414 10.49 -26.90 0.77
N ARG A 415 10.86 -25.63 0.61
CA ARG A 415 9.92 -24.52 0.48
C ARG A 415 10.03 -23.88 -0.89
N HIS A 416 8.88 -23.48 -1.42
CA HIS A 416 8.81 -22.69 -2.64
C HIS A 416 7.89 -21.51 -2.39
N ASN A 417 8.36 -20.31 -2.71
CA ASN A 417 7.65 -19.06 -2.49
C ASN A 417 7.46 -18.34 -3.86
N VAL A 418 6.24 -18.23 -4.35
CA VAL A 418 5.94 -17.51 -5.61
C VAL A 418 5.60 -16.06 -5.31
N ALA A 419 6.32 -15.13 -5.94
CA ALA A 419 6.34 -13.70 -5.60
C ALA A 419 6.46 -12.81 -6.86
N HIS A 420 6.87 -11.56 -6.67
CA HIS A 420 7.08 -10.56 -7.73
C HIS A 420 8.54 -10.09 -7.81
N ASP A 421 8.88 -9.38 -8.87
CA ASP A 421 10.18 -8.73 -9.06
C ASP A 421 10.55 -7.84 -7.87
N GLY A 422 9.62 -7.00 -7.38
CA GLY A 422 9.84 -6.16 -6.21
C GLY A 422 10.20 -6.92 -4.92
N SER A 423 9.90 -8.21 -4.82
CA SER A 423 10.31 -9.07 -3.70
C SER A 423 11.72 -9.64 -3.94
N ILE A 424 11.98 -10.14 -5.16
CA ILE A 424 13.29 -10.64 -5.58
C ILE A 424 14.35 -9.52 -5.52
N SER A 425 14.07 -8.33 -6.06
CA SER A 425 14.97 -7.18 -6.07
C SER A 425 15.37 -6.73 -4.67
N ARG A 426 14.42 -6.67 -3.72
CA ARG A 426 14.73 -6.33 -2.32
C ARG A 426 15.59 -7.41 -1.66
N LEU A 427 15.37 -8.68 -1.97
CA LEU A 427 16.23 -9.77 -1.49
C LEU A 427 17.65 -9.70 -2.07
N LEU A 428 17.79 -9.47 -3.38
CA LEU A 428 19.09 -9.30 -4.05
C LEU A 428 19.85 -8.05 -3.56
N SER A 429 19.12 -6.99 -3.20
CA SER A 429 19.66 -5.81 -2.51
C SER A 429 20.24 -6.18 -1.14
N ILE A 430 19.48 -6.90 -0.31
CA ILE A 430 19.94 -7.36 1.02
C ILE A 430 21.12 -8.33 0.90
N LEU A 431 21.12 -9.23 -0.09
CA LEU A 431 22.23 -10.13 -0.39
C LEU A 431 23.43 -9.43 -1.06
N GLN A 432 23.28 -8.14 -1.39
CA GLN A 432 24.28 -7.30 -2.04
C GLN A 432 24.85 -7.91 -3.33
N LEU A 433 23.99 -8.41 -4.21
CA LEU A 433 24.36 -8.96 -5.52
C LEU A 433 25.35 -8.03 -6.26
N GLU A 434 26.42 -8.60 -6.85
CA GLU A 434 27.46 -7.83 -7.53
C GLU A 434 26.96 -7.11 -8.80
N LYS A 435 26.05 -7.71 -9.56
CA LYS A 435 25.51 -7.15 -10.80
C LYS A 435 23.99 -7.26 -10.78
N MET A 436 23.33 -6.12 -10.60
CA MET A 436 21.87 -6.06 -10.62
C MET A 436 21.35 -6.06 -12.05
N VAL A 437 20.16 -6.60 -12.20
CA VAL A 437 19.28 -6.57 -13.38
C VAL A 437 17.84 -6.50 -12.84
N TRP A 438 16.87 -6.11 -13.66
CA TRP A 438 15.46 -6.33 -13.33
C TRP A 438 15.24 -7.85 -13.22
N PRO A 439 14.61 -8.39 -12.16
CA PRO A 439 14.31 -9.81 -12.12
C PRO A 439 13.35 -10.23 -13.25
N GLY A 440 13.88 -10.97 -14.25
CA GLY A 440 13.12 -11.51 -15.38
C GLY A 440 11.93 -12.39 -14.96
N MET A 441 11.03 -12.68 -15.91
CA MET A 441 9.89 -13.56 -15.65
C MET A 441 10.38 -14.96 -15.26
N GLY A 442 9.85 -15.53 -14.18
CA GLY A 442 10.34 -16.78 -13.58
C GLY A 442 11.62 -16.68 -12.73
N ALA A 443 12.27 -15.51 -12.65
CA ALA A 443 13.57 -15.36 -11.98
C ALA A 443 13.56 -15.78 -10.51
N GLU A 444 14.55 -16.59 -10.10
CA GLU A 444 14.60 -17.22 -8.78
C GLU A 444 15.89 -16.94 -7.99
N VAL A 445 15.74 -16.87 -6.66
CA VAL A 445 16.82 -17.07 -5.69
C VAL A 445 16.57 -18.40 -4.96
N VAL A 446 17.56 -19.29 -4.97
CA VAL A 446 17.48 -20.59 -4.29
C VAL A 446 18.50 -20.67 -3.17
N PHE A 447 18.05 -21.01 -1.97
CA PHE A 447 18.88 -21.24 -0.79
C PHE A 447 18.99 -22.74 -0.53
N GLU A 448 20.21 -23.26 -0.48
CA GLU A 448 20.51 -24.67 -0.23
C GLU A 448 21.35 -24.81 1.04
N LEU A 449 20.85 -25.53 2.04
CA LEU A 449 21.55 -25.80 3.30
C LEU A 449 22.13 -27.22 3.29
N TYR A 450 23.44 -27.32 3.43
CA TYR A 450 24.18 -28.58 3.49
C TYR A 450 24.76 -28.83 4.89
N SER A 451 24.84 -30.10 5.28
CA SER A 451 25.69 -30.57 6.39
C SER A 451 26.97 -31.23 5.85
N HIS A 452 28.09 -31.00 6.53
CA HIS A 452 29.38 -31.64 6.25
C HIS A 452 30.22 -31.66 7.53
N ALA A 453 30.85 -32.80 7.85
CA ALA A 453 31.74 -32.98 9.02
C ALA A 453 31.19 -32.53 10.40
N GLY A 454 29.86 -32.48 10.57
CA GLY A 454 29.19 -31.99 11.79
C GLY A 454 28.90 -30.47 11.80
N CYS A 455 29.22 -29.78 10.72
CA CYS A 455 29.01 -28.36 10.50
C CYS A 455 27.99 -28.11 9.38
N TYR A 456 27.50 -26.88 9.27
CA TYR A 456 26.49 -26.48 8.28
C TYR A 456 26.97 -25.33 7.39
N TYR A 457 26.61 -25.43 6.11
CA TYR A 457 27.03 -24.56 5.04
C TYR A 457 25.83 -24.19 4.17
N VAL A 458 25.85 -23.00 3.57
CA VAL A 458 24.79 -22.51 2.68
C VAL A 458 25.36 -22.16 1.33
N ARG A 459 24.64 -22.57 0.28
CA ARG A 459 24.81 -22.05 -1.09
C ARG A 459 23.59 -21.24 -1.47
N VAL A 460 23.82 -20.15 -2.20
CA VAL A 460 22.75 -19.33 -2.76
C VAL A 460 22.94 -19.28 -4.27
N LEU A 461 21.89 -19.63 -5.00
CA LEU A 461 21.85 -19.57 -6.45
C LEU A 461 20.99 -18.37 -6.88
N TRP A 462 21.47 -17.63 -7.87
CA TRP A 462 20.72 -16.61 -8.60
C TRP A 462 20.66 -17.04 -10.06
N GLY A 463 19.45 -17.22 -10.58
CA GLY A 463 19.23 -17.74 -11.92
C GLY A 463 19.89 -19.11 -12.19
N GLY A 464 19.80 -20.03 -11.21
CA GLY A 464 20.44 -21.36 -11.26
C GLY A 464 21.96 -21.38 -11.02
N GLN A 465 22.65 -20.24 -11.09
CA GLN A 465 24.11 -20.14 -10.92
C GLN A 465 24.51 -19.65 -9.53
N VAL A 466 25.73 -19.99 -9.09
CA VAL A 466 26.25 -19.54 -7.78
C VAL A 466 26.23 -18.02 -7.69
N MET A 467 25.50 -17.48 -6.71
CA MET A 467 25.38 -16.05 -6.50
C MET A 467 26.70 -15.45 -6.00
N GLN A 468 27.05 -14.28 -6.50
CA GLN A 468 28.22 -13.51 -6.10
C GLN A 468 27.76 -12.18 -5.46
N SER A 469 28.20 -11.93 -4.22
CA SER A 469 27.89 -10.75 -3.42
C SER A 469 29.10 -9.82 -3.33
N SER A 470 28.88 -8.51 -3.45
CA SER A 470 29.96 -7.53 -3.25
C SER A 470 30.28 -7.27 -1.78
N ASN A 471 29.46 -7.76 -0.84
CA ASN A 471 29.80 -7.76 0.58
C ASN A 471 30.91 -8.79 0.86
N PRO A 472 32.07 -8.39 1.41
CA PRO A 472 33.23 -9.28 1.58
C PRO A 472 33.04 -10.37 2.64
N SER A 473 32.00 -10.30 3.46
CA SER A 473 31.64 -11.37 4.40
C SER A 473 30.89 -12.51 3.71
N LEU A 474 30.11 -12.18 2.67
CA LEU A 474 29.31 -13.10 1.88
C LEU A 474 30.12 -13.63 0.67
N GLY A 475 30.61 -12.72 -0.17
CA GLY A 475 31.43 -13.04 -1.35
C GLY A 475 30.74 -14.03 -2.30
N ARG A 476 31.47 -15.06 -2.71
CA ARG A 476 30.93 -16.16 -3.51
C ARG A 476 30.09 -17.09 -2.63
N MET A 477 28.78 -17.12 -2.84
CA MET A 477 27.82 -17.85 -2.01
C MET A 477 27.77 -19.35 -2.32
N ASP A 478 28.92 -20.04 -2.21
CA ASP A 478 29.10 -21.47 -2.45
C ASP A 478 29.74 -22.11 -1.21
N MET A 479 29.00 -22.99 -0.53
CA MET A 479 29.38 -23.60 0.75
C MET A 479 29.86 -22.57 1.81
N VAL A 480 29.22 -21.41 1.91
CA VAL A 480 29.52 -20.40 2.94
C VAL A 480 29.10 -20.95 4.31
N PRO A 481 29.93 -20.88 5.37
CA PRO A 481 29.53 -21.34 6.71
C PRO A 481 28.24 -20.64 7.17
N VAL A 482 27.17 -21.41 7.45
CA VAL A 482 25.81 -20.85 7.58
C VAL A 482 25.68 -19.85 8.73
N HIS A 483 26.47 -20.01 9.79
CA HIS A 483 26.51 -19.07 10.91
C HIS A 483 26.92 -17.65 10.47
N ARG A 484 27.65 -17.51 9.35
CA ARG A 484 28.07 -16.21 8.80
C ARG A 484 26.92 -15.52 8.08
N LEU A 485 26.12 -16.24 7.28
CA LEU A 485 24.88 -15.72 6.69
C LEU A 485 23.84 -15.41 7.79
N LEU A 486 23.72 -16.26 8.80
CA LEU A 486 22.83 -16.00 9.94
C LEU A 486 23.29 -14.80 10.76
N ALA A 487 24.59 -14.62 11.03
CA ALA A 487 25.11 -13.43 11.70
C ALA A 487 24.97 -12.16 10.84
N TYR A 488 25.02 -12.27 9.51
CA TYR A 488 24.69 -11.19 8.59
C TYR A 488 23.22 -10.77 8.72
N PHE A 489 22.29 -11.73 8.55
CA PHE A 489 20.86 -11.48 8.71
C PHE A 489 20.52 -10.98 10.12
N ASP A 490 20.99 -11.63 11.19
CA ASP A 490 20.76 -11.22 12.58
C ASP A 490 21.39 -9.85 12.91
N GLY A 491 22.44 -9.44 12.21
CA GLY A 491 23.01 -8.10 12.33
C GLY A 491 22.10 -7.00 11.77
N LEU A 492 21.33 -7.32 10.72
CA LEU A 492 20.40 -6.41 10.04
C LEU A 492 18.98 -6.45 10.63
N VAL A 493 18.48 -7.64 10.97
CA VAL A 493 17.09 -7.89 11.39
C VAL A 493 16.93 -8.56 12.76
N GLY A 494 18.02 -8.80 13.48
CA GLY A 494 17.99 -9.27 14.87
C GLY A 494 17.65 -10.76 15.05
N VAL A 495 18.15 -11.34 16.14
CA VAL A 495 17.99 -12.77 16.46
C VAL A 495 16.56 -13.07 16.95
N GLY A 496 15.68 -13.44 16.02
CA GLY A 496 14.42 -14.15 16.27
C GLY A 496 13.31 -13.33 16.95
N LEU A 497 12.18 -13.19 16.26
CA LEU A 497 10.99 -12.41 16.62
C LEU A 497 10.26 -12.82 17.94
N TYR A 498 10.83 -13.72 18.75
CA TYR A 498 10.29 -14.14 20.05
C TYR A 498 11.32 -14.21 21.20
N ALA A 499 12.61 -13.96 20.94
CA ALA A 499 13.65 -14.05 21.99
C ALA A 499 14.08 -12.68 22.54
N ALA A 500 14.15 -11.67 21.68
CA ALA A 500 14.80 -10.39 21.99
C ALA A 500 14.02 -9.48 22.97
N GLU A 501 12.70 -9.66 23.14
CA GLU A 501 11.85 -8.89 24.07
C GLU A 501 12.27 -9.06 25.56
N LYS A 502 13.18 -10.00 25.86
CA LYS A 502 13.83 -10.18 27.18
C LYS A 502 15.29 -9.71 27.29
N ALA A 503 15.94 -9.34 26.18
CA ALA A 503 17.40 -9.23 26.12
C ALA A 503 17.95 -7.81 25.90
N GLY A 504 17.14 -6.85 25.47
CA GLY A 504 17.54 -5.44 25.33
C GLY A 504 18.68 -5.18 24.32
N LYS A 505 18.86 -6.08 23.35
CA LYS A 505 19.90 -6.00 22.30
C LYS A 505 19.30 -6.28 20.92
N LEU A 506 18.72 -5.24 20.33
CA LEU A 506 18.27 -5.23 18.93
C LEU A 506 18.89 -4.02 18.23
N ASN A 507 19.63 -4.26 17.15
CA ASN A 507 19.96 -3.21 16.19
C ASN A 507 18.68 -2.94 15.37
N ALA A 508 18.02 -1.81 15.63
CA ALA A 508 16.64 -1.60 15.20
C ALA A 508 16.55 -0.89 13.83
N HIS A 509 16.69 -1.65 12.74
CA HIS A 509 16.72 -1.10 11.36
C HIS A 509 15.73 -1.77 10.38
N TYR A 510 14.65 -2.38 10.87
CA TYR A 510 13.56 -2.87 10.01
C TYR A 510 12.19 -2.81 10.69
N CYS A 511 11.15 -2.88 9.86
CA CYS A 511 9.76 -2.75 10.30
C CYS A 511 9.26 -4.02 10.99
N GLY A 512 9.57 -4.13 12.29
CA GLY A 512 9.16 -5.21 13.18
C GLY A 512 9.57 -5.01 14.64
N VAL A 513 10.61 -4.21 14.90
CA VAL A 513 11.12 -3.94 16.26
C VAL A 513 10.26 -2.91 17.01
N ARG A 514 9.94 -3.19 18.27
CA ARG A 514 9.35 -2.21 19.19
C ARG A 514 10.42 -1.40 19.94
N ASP A 515 10.04 -0.16 20.23
CA ASP A 515 10.58 0.75 21.24
C ASP A 515 12.06 1.18 21.15
N GLY A 516 12.23 2.46 20.86
CA GLY A 516 12.46 3.36 21.99
C GLY A 516 13.89 3.83 22.26
N GLN A 517 14.88 3.49 21.43
CA GLN A 517 16.22 4.08 21.50
C GLN A 517 16.93 4.09 20.13
N ALA A 518 17.55 5.23 19.80
CA ALA A 518 18.57 5.34 18.75
C ALA A 518 19.89 5.71 19.44
N PRO A 519 20.96 4.93 19.26
CA PRO A 519 22.09 5.43 18.44
C PRO A 519 22.93 4.30 17.78
N PRO A 520 24.01 4.63 17.04
CA PRO A 520 24.27 5.84 16.25
C PRO A 520 24.03 5.56 14.75
N ALA A 521 24.32 6.54 13.89
CA ALA A 521 24.24 6.32 12.43
C ALA A 521 25.27 5.30 11.92
N LEU A 522 24.89 4.55 10.88
CA LEU A 522 25.80 4.19 9.79
C LEU A 522 26.39 5.50 9.25
N LYS A 523 27.56 5.91 9.78
CA LYS A 523 28.21 7.14 9.34
C LYS A 523 28.71 6.95 7.92
N SER A 524 28.33 7.88 7.05
CA SER A 524 28.87 8.01 5.70
C SER A 524 30.40 7.95 5.72
N ALA A 525 30.99 7.06 4.92
CA ALA A 525 32.42 7.06 4.63
C ALA A 525 32.80 8.20 3.67
N ALA A 526 32.39 9.43 4.02
CA ALA A 526 32.50 10.62 3.19
C ALA A 526 33.14 11.78 3.98
N VAL A 527 34.44 11.98 3.73
CA VAL A 527 35.22 13.22 3.90
C VAL A 527 35.04 14.01 5.21
N LEU A 528 36.00 13.87 6.13
CA LEU A 528 36.25 14.87 7.18
C LEU A 528 36.84 16.15 6.59
N SER A 529 36.34 17.33 7.00
CA SER A 529 36.80 18.62 6.49
C SER A 529 37.26 19.60 7.59
N ALA A 530 38.58 19.82 7.69
CA ALA A 530 39.23 20.98 8.32
C ALA A 530 39.07 21.09 9.88
N PRO A 531 39.72 22.06 10.59
CA PRO A 531 40.56 23.16 10.11
C PRO A 531 41.87 23.47 10.92
N LEU A 532 42.51 24.59 10.56
CA LEU A 532 43.48 25.43 11.30
C LEU A 532 44.98 25.06 11.32
N ALA A 533 45.74 25.82 10.50
CA ALA A 533 46.95 26.52 10.94
C ALA A 533 47.11 27.85 10.16
N HIS A 534 47.51 28.93 10.83
CA HIS A 534 47.94 30.21 10.21
C HIS A 534 49.45 30.36 10.41
N ALA A 535 50.20 30.70 9.36
CA ALA A 535 51.47 31.46 9.48
C ALA A 535 51.90 32.06 8.13
N TYR A 536 52.64 33.16 8.21
CA TYR A 536 53.20 33.94 7.10
C TYR A 536 54.50 33.33 6.51
N TRP A 537 55.11 34.07 5.56
CA TRP A 537 56.40 33.83 4.88
C TRP A 537 56.38 32.78 3.75
N GLY A 538 57.09 32.95 2.63
CA GLY A 538 57.82 34.14 2.16
C GLY A 538 58.82 33.86 1.03
N THR A 539 58.75 34.60 -0.08
CA THR A 539 59.76 34.75 -1.15
C THR A 539 60.22 33.52 -1.97
N SER A 540 60.23 33.69 -3.30
CA SER A 540 60.98 32.88 -4.29
C SER A 540 62.50 33.16 -4.18
N PRO A 541 63.45 32.33 -4.71
CA PRO A 541 63.74 32.36 -6.17
C PRO A 541 64.47 31.14 -6.82
N LYS A 542 64.56 31.16 -8.16
CA LYS A 542 65.53 30.46 -9.07
C LYS A 542 65.43 28.91 -9.15
N SER A 543 65.45 28.20 -10.29
CA SER A 543 65.91 28.36 -11.70
C SER A 543 67.34 27.91 -12.02
N LEU A 544 67.47 26.84 -12.83
CA LEU A 544 68.51 26.44 -13.82
C LEU A 544 68.01 25.06 -14.36
N ARG A 545 67.91 24.75 -15.68
CA ARG A 545 68.94 24.52 -16.72
C ARG A 545 69.92 23.37 -16.38
N ARG A 546 70.31 22.47 -17.30
CA ARG A 546 69.84 22.07 -18.66
C ARG A 546 70.67 20.84 -19.08
N ASP A 547 70.24 20.04 -20.07
CA ASP A 547 71.00 19.69 -21.30
C ASP A 547 70.44 18.44 -22.03
N SER A 548 70.98 18.14 -23.21
CA SER A 548 70.46 17.16 -24.21
C SER A 548 71.62 16.52 -24.98
N PRO A 549 71.38 15.58 -25.93
CA PRO A 549 71.34 16.02 -27.33
C PRO A 549 70.36 15.27 -28.28
N MET A 550 70.22 15.84 -29.48
CA MET A 550 69.57 15.36 -30.72
C MET A 550 70.65 14.77 -31.70
N PRO A 551 70.45 14.48 -33.03
CA PRO A 551 69.29 14.59 -33.96
C PRO A 551 68.97 13.22 -34.65
N SER A 552 68.33 13.02 -35.83
CA SER A 552 67.83 13.83 -36.98
C SER A 552 66.75 13.01 -37.74
N GLY A 553 66.01 13.49 -38.75
CA GLY A 553 65.91 14.79 -39.42
C GLY A 553 64.74 14.81 -40.44
N SER A 554 64.17 15.98 -40.79
CA SER A 554 64.32 16.67 -42.11
C SER A 554 63.56 16.04 -43.30
N GLN A 555 62.79 16.70 -44.18
CA GLN A 555 62.48 18.12 -44.54
C GLN A 555 61.23 18.10 -45.49
N ALA A 556 60.62 19.17 -46.04
CA ALA A 556 60.32 20.58 -45.66
C ALA A 556 59.53 21.28 -46.83
N GLN A 557 59.23 22.59 -46.71
CA GLN A 557 58.64 23.54 -47.70
C GLN A 557 57.09 23.66 -47.78
N ALA A 558 56.45 24.78 -48.21
CA ALA A 558 56.67 26.23 -47.95
C ALA A 558 55.57 27.13 -48.59
N GLN A 559 55.10 28.19 -47.89
CA GLN A 559 54.53 29.48 -48.40
C GLN A 559 53.22 29.46 -49.26
N ALA A 560 52.39 30.53 -49.42
CA ALA A 560 52.11 31.76 -48.65
C ALA A 560 50.83 32.50 -49.17
N HIS A 561 50.41 33.59 -48.50
CA HIS A 561 49.41 34.65 -48.86
C HIS A 561 47.96 34.59 -48.32
N SER A 562 47.28 35.76 -48.33
CA SER A 562 46.10 36.21 -47.52
C SER A 562 45.33 37.30 -48.33
N PRO A 563 44.41 38.19 -47.82
CA PRO A 563 43.83 38.41 -46.46
C PRO A 563 42.30 38.78 -46.38
N ILE A 564 41.76 39.02 -45.16
CA ILE A 564 40.98 40.23 -44.69
C ILE A 564 40.03 39.95 -43.48
N VAL A 565 40.50 40.33 -42.27
CA VAL A 565 39.95 41.12 -41.11
C VAL A 565 38.46 41.61 -41.19
N PRO A 566 37.68 41.85 -40.08
CA PRO A 566 37.94 41.92 -38.61
C PRO A 566 37.17 40.87 -37.74
N GLN A 567 37.42 40.58 -36.43
CA GLN A 567 37.60 41.34 -35.16
C GLN A 567 36.32 42.00 -34.56
N GLN A 568 36.07 42.07 -33.22
CA GLN A 568 36.49 41.26 -32.04
C GLN A 568 35.68 41.63 -30.76
N SER A 569 35.47 40.67 -29.85
CA SER A 569 35.32 40.78 -28.36
C SER A 569 34.41 41.82 -27.64
N ALA A 570 33.42 41.28 -26.91
CA ALA A 570 33.06 41.48 -25.48
C ALA A 570 32.62 42.85 -24.88
N VAL A 571 31.55 42.82 -24.06
CA VAL A 571 31.44 43.17 -22.61
C VAL A 571 29.94 43.23 -22.20
N ALA A 572 29.61 42.97 -20.93
CA ALA A 572 28.24 42.91 -20.40
C ALA A 572 27.63 44.29 -20.08
N PHE A 573 26.30 44.38 -19.87
CA PHE A 573 25.69 45.24 -18.83
C PHE A 573 24.27 44.77 -18.42
N GLN A 574 23.67 45.49 -17.47
CA GLN A 574 22.48 45.11 -16.67
C GLN A 574 21.13 45.24 -17.41
N ALA A 575 20.12 44.53 -16.91
CA ALA A 575 18.74 44.62 -17.37
C ALA A 575 18.03 45.90 -16.88
N ALA A 576 17.27 46.54 -17.79
CA ALA A 576 16.30 47.58 -17.48
C ALA A 576 15.00 47.33 -18.27
N ARG A 577 13.85 47.65 -17.67
CA ARG A 577 12.51 47.45 -18.26
C ARG A 577 12.15 48.60 -19.21
N ASN A 578 11.40 48.33 -20.28
CA ASN A 578 10.09 48.96 -20.50
C ASN A 578 9.25 48.26 -21.60
N PRO A 579 7.92 48.49 -21.68
CA PRO A 579 6.99 47.59 -22.36
C PRO A 579 6.43 48.13 -23.69
N ALA A 580 6.28 47.24 -24.70
CA ALA A 580 5.66 47.61 -25.99
C ALA A 580 4.99 46.44 -26.79
N VAL A 581 4.75 45.27 -26.18
CA VAL A 581 4.25 44.07 -26.93
C VAL A 581 2.96 43.46 -26.33
N ALA A 582 2.37 44.10 -25.32
CA ALA A 582 1.20 43.58 -24.58
C ALA A 582 -0.16 44.06 -25.14
N ALA A 583 -0.29 44.22 -26.47
CA ALA A 583 -1.42 44.92 -27.10
C ALA A 583 -1.96 44.26 -28.40
N ALA A 584 -1.68 42.96 -28.61
CA ALA A 584 -2.07 42.23 -29.82
C ALA A 584 -2.70 40.84 -29.56
N ALA A 585 -3.11 40.56 -28.32
CA ALA A 585 -3.64 39.26 -27.89
C ALA A 585 -5.08 39.33 -27.34
N GLU A 586 -5.82 40.41 -27.60
CA GLU A 586 -7.11 40.71 -26.98
C GLU A 586 -8.24 40.87 -28.03
N ALA A 587 -8.31 39.94 -28.99
CA ALA A 587 -9.28 39.99 -30.11
C ALA A 587 -9.82 38.62 -30.58
N ALA A 588 -9.56 37.53 -29.86
CA ALA A 588 -9.92 36.15 -30.28
C ALA A 588 -10.42 35.27 -29.12
N GLY A 589 -11.25 35.84 -28.23
CA GLY A 589 -11.65 35.18 -26.98
C GLY A 589 -13.17 35.01 -26.80
N MET A 590 -13.81 34.12 -27.55
CA MET A 590 -15.15 33.60 -27.23
C MET A 590 -15.46 32.25 -27.91
N ALA A 591 -16.26 31.42 -27.22
CA ALA A 591 -16.88 30.18 -27.71
C ALA A 591 -15.98 28.95 -28.01
N SER A 592 -15.43 28.32 -26.96
CA SER A 592 -15.62 26.87 -26.73
C SER A 592 -15.27 26.51 -25.29
N SER A 593 -16.29 26.26 -24.45
CA SER A 593 -16.10 25.78 -23.08
C SER A 593 -16.63 24.35 -22.94
N SER A 594 -15.72 23.38 -22.98
CA SER A 594 -16.00 22.03 -22.48
C SER A 594 -16.31 22.14 -20.98
N SER A 595 -17.58 21.99 -20.62
CA SER A 595 -17.97 22.07 -19.22
C SER A 595 -17.64 20.77 -18.51
N ASN A 596 -16.71 20.81 -17.55
CA ASN A 596 -16.47 19.72 -16.61
C ASN A 596 -17.79 19.38 -15.89
N VAL A 597 -18.43 18.29 -16.27
CA VAL A 597 -19.69 17.81 -15.72
C VAL A 597 -19.49 16.38 -15.28
N VAL A 598 -19.82 16.12 -14.02
CA VAL A 598 -19.71 14.82 -13.35
C VAL A 598 -21.08 14.32 -12.92
N GLY A 599 -21.24 13.03 -12.70
CA GLY A 599 -22.50 12.40 -12.31
C GLY A 599 -23.65 12.72 -13.29
N VAL A 600 -23.35 12.73 -14.59
CA VAL A 600 -24.22 13.12 -15.73
C VAL A 600 -24.62 14.60 -15.77
N HIS A 601 -24.88 15.25 -14.63
CA HIS A 601 -25.51 16.59 -14.60
C HIS A 601 -25.01 17.53 -13.50
N TYR A 602 -23.88 17.27 -12.84
CA TYR A 602 -23.26 18.20 -11.89
C TYR A 602 -22.07 18.92 -12.52
N ARG A 603 -22.23 20.19 -12.91
CA ARG A 603 -21.11 21.00 -13.40
C ARG A 603 -20.17 21.33 -12.24
N VAL A 604 -18.89 21.02 -12.39
CA VAL A 604 -17.83 21.36 -11.44
C VAL A 604 -17.52 22.86 -11.55
N GLY A 605 -17.40 23.52 -10.40
CA GLY A 605 -17.03 24.93 -10.25
C GLY A 605 -15.61 25.10 -9.72
N LYS A 606 -15.36 26.11 -8.87
CA LYS A 606 -14.04 26.30 -8.26
C LYS A 606 -13.76 25.27 -7.15
N LYS A 607 -12.48 24.97 -6.95
CA LYS A 607 -11.99 24.27 -5.75
C LYS A 607 -12.28 25.12 -4.51
N ILE A 608 -12.85 24.49 -3.48
CA ILE A 608 -13.24 25.12 -2.19
C ILE A 608 -12.59 24.46 -0.97
N GLY A 609 -12.00 23.28 -1.12
CA GLY A 609 -11.31 22.58 -0.03
C GLY A 609 -10.36 21.49 -0.54
N GLU A 610 -9.47 21.04 0.33
CA GLU A 610 -8.48 20.00 0.08
C GLU A 610 -8.04 19.38 1.41
N GLY A 611 -7.74 18.09 1.41
CA GLY A 611 -7.24 17.37 2.57
C GLY A 611 -6.62 16.03 2.19
N SER A 612 -6.21 15.25 3.19
CA SER A 612 -5.53 13.96 3.03
C SER A 612 -6.33 12.88 2.27
N PHE A 613 -7.63 13.12 2.03
CA PHE A 613 -8.55 12.19 1.36
C PHE A 613 -9.11 12.77 0.04
N GLY A 614 -8.46 13.81 -0.50
CA GLY A 614 -8.76 14.40 -1.81
C GLY A 614 -9.26 15.84 -1.78
N VAL A 615 -9.94 16.23 -2.85
CA VAL A 615 -10.23 17.63 -3.20
C VAL A 615 -11.74 17.90 -3.23
N ILE A 616 -12.17 19.05 -2.73
CA ILE A 616 -13.58 19.46 -2.72
C ILE A 616 -13.76 20.68 -3.62
N PHE A 617 -14.73 20.60 -4.53
CA PHE A 617 -15.16 21.69 -5.41
C PHE A 617 -16.60 22.11 -5.05
N GLU A 618 -16.95 23.37 -5.30
CA GLU A 618 -18.36 23.71 -5.49
C GLU A 618 -18.81 23.20 -6.86
N GLY A 619 -20.12 23.04 -7.06
CA GLY A 619 -20.69 22.69 -8.35
C GLY A 619 -22.16 23.09 -8.45
N THR A 620 -22.77 22.83 -9.59
CA THR A 620 -24.20 23.11 -9.84
C THR A 620 -24.87 21.93 -10.52
N ASN A 621 -25.94 21.42 -9.92
CA ASN A 621 -26.85 20.45 -10.54
C ASN A 621 -27.62 21.13 -11.68
N LEU A 622 -27.32 20.75 -12.92
CA LEU A 622 -27.87 21.34 -14.14
C LEU A 622 -29.36 21.04 -14.36
N LEU A 623 -29.93 20.05 -13.68
CA LEU A 623 -31.36 19.72 -13.79
C LEU A 623 -32.26 20.69 -13.02
N ASN A 624 -31.73 21.38 -12.00
CA ASN A 624 -32.52 22.23 -11.09
C ASN A 624 -31.79 23.47 -10.55
N ASN A 625 -30.57 23.76 -11.03
CA ASN A 625 -29.67 24.84 -10.60
C ASN A 625 -29.33 24.86 -9.09
N THR A 626 -29.47 23.73 -8.38
CA THR A 626 -29.02 23.63 -6.97
C THR A 626 -27.49 23.58 -6.92
N GLN A 627 -26.86 24.49 -6.18
CA GLN A 627 -25.41 24.42 -5.94
C GLN A 627 -25.10 23.30 -4.92
N VAL A 628 -24.08 22.51 -5.22
CA VAL A 628 -23.65 21.30 -4.51
C VAL A 628 -22.16 21.38 -4.15
N ALA A 629 -21.71 20.59 -3.19
CA ALA A 629 -20.29 20.32 -2.98
C ALA A 629 -19.95 18.95 -3.59
N ILE A 630 -18.80 18.86 -4.26
CA ILE A 630 -18.34 17.68 -4.99
C ILE A 630 -16.95 17.30 -4.43
N LYS A 631 -16.89 16.22 -3.66
CA LYS A 631 -15.65 15.66 -3.09
C LYS A 631 -15.13 14.58 -4.05
N PHE A 632 -13.88 14.74 -4.50
CA PHE A 632 -13.14 13.81 -5.34
C PHE A 632 -12.06 13.13 -4.49
N GLU A 633 -12.10 11.81 -4.39
CA GLU A 633 -11.08 10.98 -3.73
C GLU A 633 -10.34 10.16 -4.81
N PRO A 634 -9.00 10.20 -4.90
CA PRO A 634 -8.26 9.36 -5.84
C PRO A 634 -8.54 7.86 -5.61
N ARG A 635 -8.84 7.11 -6.66
CA ARG A 635 -9.15 5.67 -6.59
C ARG A 635 -8.01 4.81 -6.04
N LYS A 636 -6.77 5.32 -6.06
CA LYS A 636 -5.56 4.71 -5.49
C LYS A 636 -5.16 5.31 -4.12
N SER A 637 -6.09 5.90 -3.35
CA SER A 637 -5.79 6.42 -2.01
C SER A 637 -5.57 5.28 -1.00
N ASP A 638 -4.51 5.37 -0.19
CA ASP A 638 -4.09 4.39 0.83
C ASP A 638 -5.15 4.09 1.91
N ALA A 639 -6.14 4.98 2.06
CA ALA A 639 -7.22 4.86 3.03
C ALA A 639 -8.55 5.31 2.40
N PRO A 640 -9.12 4.52 1.45
CA PRO A 640 -10.29 4.91 0.68
C PRO A 640 -11.53 4.90 1.58
N GLN A 641 -12.20 6.04 1.67
CA GLN A 641 -13.25 6.32 2.64
C GLN A 641 -14.55 6.80 1.99
N LEU A 642 -14.51 7.36 0.77
CA LEU A 642 -15.65 8.06 0.17
C LEU A 642 -16.87 7.16 -0.06
N ARG A 643 -16.65 5.85 -0.31
CA ARG A 643 -17.71 4.84 -0.45
C ARG A 643 -18.43 4.56 0.87
N ASP A 644 -17.71 4.56 1.99
CA ASP A 644 -18.28 4.34 3.33
C ASP A 644 -18.82 5.63 3.97
N GLU A 645 -18.26 6.79 3.61
CA GLU A 645 -18.89 8.09 3.82
C GLU A 645 -20.24 8.17 3.10
N TYR A 646 -20.34 7.77 1.82
CA TYR A 646 -21.61 7.69 1.10
C TYR A 646 -22.62 6.76 1.82
N ARG A 647 -22.21 5.55 2.19
CA ARG A 647 -23.04 4.61 2.97
C ARG A 647 -23.52 5.23 4.28
N THR A 648 -22.66 5.98 4.97
CA THR A 648 -23.01 6.70 6.20
C THR A 648 -24.02 7.82 5.96
N TYR A 649 -23.87 8.64 4.92
CA TYR A 649 -24.90 9.62 4.55
C TYR A 649 -26.25 8.95 4.23
N LYS A 650 -26.26 7.78 3.59
CA LYS A 650 -27.51 7.03 3.33
C LYS A 650 -28.20 6.51 4.61
N ILE A 651 -27.48 6.33 5.71
CA ILE A 651 -28.04 6.01 7.04
C ILE A 651 -28.55 7.28 7.76
N LEU A 652 -27.86 8.40 7.56
CA LEU A 652 -28.11 9.68 8.24
C LEU A 652 -29.05 10.63 7.48
N VAL A 653 -29.42 10.32 6.23
CA VAL A 653 -30.28 11.18 5.39
C VAL A 653 -31.60 11.56 6.10
N GLY A 654 -31.99 12.83 5.97
CA GLY A 654 -33.16 13.41 6.63
C GLY A 654 -32.95 13.80 8.11
N CYS A 655 -31.76 13.57 8.69
CA CYS A 655 -31.45 14.04 10.04
C CYS A 655 -31.11 15.55 10.05
N PRO A 656 -31.57 16.33 11.07
CA PRO A 656 -31.29 17.76 11.14
C PRO A 656 -29.79 18.08 11.19
N GLY A 657 -29.31 18.89 10.24
CA GLY A 657 -27.91 19.29 10.14
C GLY A 657 -26.97 18.20 9.59
N ILE A 658 -27.51 17.21 8.88
CA ILE A 658 -26.73 16.36 7.98
C ILE A 658 -27.06 16.82 6.54
N PRO A 659 -26.08 17.15 5.68
CA PRO A 659 -26.36 17.53 4.30
C PRO A 659 -26.96 16.34 3.52
N ASN A 660 -27.78 16.63 2.52
CA ASN A 660 -28.30 15.61 1.63
C ASN A 660 -27.16 15.06 0.75
N VAL A 661 -27.25 13.76 0.44
CA VAL A 661 -26.36 13.11 -0.53
C VAL A 661 -27.11 12.83 -1.82
N TYR A 662 -26.55 13.28 -2.93
CA TYR A 662 -27.20 13.28 -4.25
C TYR A 662 -26.66 12.19 -5.18
N TYR A 663 -25.34 12.02 -5.20
CA TYR A 663 -24.65 11.08 -6.10
C TYR A 663 -23.40 10.52 -5.44
N PHE A 664 -23.10 9.26 -5.75
CA PHE A 664 -21.78 8.67 -5.60
C PHE A 664 -21.49 7.82 -6.83
N GLY A 665 -20.26 7.85 -7.33
CA GLY A 665 -19.82 7.09 -8.48
C GLY A 665 -18.32 7.20 -8.71
N GLN A 666 -17.85 6.73 -9.88
CA GLN A 666 -16.45 6.75 -10.28
C GLN A 666 -16.33 7.35 -11.67
N GLU A 667 -15.45 8.33 -11.83
CA GLU A 667 -15.19 8.96 -13.13
C GLU A 667 -13.68 9.21 -13.27
N GLY A 668 -13.10 8.66 -14.34
CA GLY A 668 -11.65 8.55 -14.51
C GLY A 668 -10.96 7.91 -13.30
N LEU A 669 -9.98 8.63 -12.75
CA LEU A 669 -9.15 8.19 -11.62
C LEU A 669 -9.75 8.51 -10.23
N HIS A 670 -10.99 9.01 -10.13
CA HIS A 670 -11.57 9.47 -8.87
C HIS A 670 -12.88 8.75 -8.50
N ASN A 671 -13.05 8.44 -7.22
CA ASN A 671 -14.36 8.30 -6.58
C ASN A 671 -14.94 9.71 -6.41
N ILE A 672 -16.23 9.90 -6.70
CA ILE A 672 -16.91 11.19 -6.61
C ILE A 672 -18.11 11.07 -5.66
N LEU A 673 -18.28 12.07 -4.79
CA LEU A 673 -19.41 12.22 -3.88
C LEU A 673 -19.99 13.63 -3.98
N VAL A 674 -21.30 13.71 -4.22
CA VAL A 674 -22.03 14.99 -4.36
C VAL A 674 -23.01 15.16 -3.20
N ILE A 675 -22.87 16.24 -2.45
CA ILE A 675 -23.71 16.61 -1.28
C ILE A 675 -24.18 18.07 -1.37
N ASP A 676 -25.03 18.53 -0.45
CA ASP A 676 -25.36 19.96 -0.31
C ASP A 676 -24.09 20.83 -0.18
N LEU A 677 -24.05 21.97 -0.88
CA LEU A 677 -23.04 23.00 -0.61
C LEU A 677 -23.43 23.79 0.64
N LEU A 678 -22.54 23.84 1.62
CA LEU A 678 -22.70 24.52 2.90
C LEU A 678 -21.96 25.88 2.92
N GLY A 679 -21.99 26.56 4.07
CA GLY A 679 -21.17 27.73 4.37
C GLY A 679 -19.80 27.35 4.97
N PRO A 680 -19.07 28.32 5.54
CA PRO A 680 -17.75 28.09 6.14
C PRO A 680 -17.78 27.15 7.35
N SER A 681 -16.61 26.57 7.68
CA SER A 681 -16.40 25.76 8.88
C SER A 681 -16.32 26.63 10.15
N LEU A 682 -16.41 25.99 11.31
CA LEU A 682 -16.17 26.67 12.58
C LEU A 682 -14.69 27.07 12.77
N GLU A 683 -13.72 26.49 12.06
CA GLU A 683 -12.32 26.98 12.07
C GLU A 683 -12.19 28.27 11.24
N ASP A 684 -12.81 28.33 10.05
CA ASP A 684 -12.82 29.55 9.20
C ASP A 684 -13.42 30.74 9.97
N LEU A 685 -14.59 30.51 10.58
CA LEU A 685 -15.30 31.51 11.38
C LEU A 685 -14.49 31.90 12.63
N PHE A 686 -13.74 30.97 13.21
CA PHE A 686 -12.86 31.21 14.35
C PHE A 686 -11.66 32.08 13.96
N ASP A 687 -11.00 31.82 12.84
CA ASP A 687 -9.98 32.70 12.26
C ASP A 687 -10.54 34.09 11.92
N HIS A 688 -11.76 34.16 11.38
CA HIS A 688 -12.43 35.43 11.08
C HIS A 688 -12.76 36.23 12.34
N CYS A 689 -13.03 35.57 13.47
CA CYS A 689 -13.20 36.17 14.79
C CYS A 689 -11.88 36.42 15.55
N GLY A 690 -10.71 36.30 14.91
CA GLY A 690 -9.42 36.55 15.55
C GLY A 690 -8.95 35.43 16.47
N ARG A 691 -9.34 34.18 16.16
CA ARG A 691 -8.99 32.94 16.88
C ARG A 691 -9.44 32.93 18.34
N ARG A 692 -10.64 33.47 18.61
CA ARG A 692 -11.35 33.31 19.88
C ARG A 692 -12.86 33.48 19.67
N PHE A 693 -13.68 32.66 20.33
CA PHE A 693 -15.12 32.88 20.45
C PHE A 693 -15.49 33.28 21.88
N SER A 694 -16.57 34.06 22.00
CA SER A 694 -17.22 34.41 23.26
C SER A 694 -17.92 33.20 23.89
N THR A 695 -18.10 33.23 25.21
CA THR A 695 -18.80 32.18 25.96
C THR A 695 -20.20 31.89 25.39
N LYS A 696 -20.94 32.94 25.01
CA LYS A 696 -22.25 32.84 24.35
C LYS A 696 -22.17 32.09 23.02
N THR A 697 -21.25 32.49 22.14
CA THR A 697 -21.05 31.80 20.84
C THR A 697 -20.68 30.34 21.06
N VAL A 698 -19.73 30.03 21.96
CA VAL A 698 -19.33 28.64 22.24
C VAL A 698 -20.48 27.81 22.82
N VAL A 699 -21.32 28.36 23.70
CA VAL A 699 -22.50 27.64 24.21
C VAL A 699 -23.50 27.31 23.10
N MET A 700 -23.90 28.29 22.29
CA MET A 700 -24.88 28.07 21.22
C MET A 700 -24.36 27.08 20.18
N VAL A 701 -23.05 27.17 19.86
CA VAL A 701 -22.31 26.19 19.06
C VAL A 701 -22.36 24.79 19.71
N ALA A 702 -21.99 24.68 20.99
CA ALA A 702 -21.89 23.41 21.71
C ALA A 702 -23.23 22.67 21.79
N LYS A 703 -24.34 23.37 22.06
CA LYS A 703 -25.69 22.79 22.08
C LYS A 703 -26.10 22.21 20.73
N GLN A 704 -25.74 22.87 19.62
CA GLN A 704 -25.96 22.30 18.28
C GLN A 704 -25.04 21.11 17.99
N MET A 705 -23.72 21.23 18.20
CA MET A 705 -22.74 20.17 17.93
C MET A 705 -23.06 18.88 18.70
N LEU A 706 -23.36 19.00 19.99
CA LEU A 706 -23.78 17.89 20.86
C LEU A 706 -25.04 17.18 20.33
N SER A 707 -25.98 17.94 19.78
CA SER A 707 -27.21 17.40 19.19
C SER A 707 -26.94 16.62 17.88
N ARG A 708 -25.96 17.04 17.07
CA ARG A 708 -25.53 16.28 15.87
C ARG A 708 -24.87 14.96 16.25
N VAL A 709 -23.94 15.00 17.22
CA VAL A 709 -23.24 13.81 17.72
C VAL A 709 -24.23 12.83 18.37
N GLN A 710 -25.22 13.30 19.13
CA GLN A 710 -26.33 12.46 19.60
C GLN A 710 -27.07 11.77 18.45
N THR A 711 -27.43 12.50 17.39
CA THR A 711 -28.16 11.91 16.24
C THR A 711 -27.35 10.80 15.54
N ILE A 712 -26.03 10.97 15.41
CA ILE A 712 -25.10 9.95 14.90
C ILE A 712 -25.09 8.73 15.84
N HIS A 713 -25.00 8.95 17.15
CA HIS A 713 -25.01 7.89 18.18
C HIS A 713 -26.34 7.12 18.25
N GLU A 714 -27.48 7.77 18.04
CA GLU A 714 -28.79 7.12 17.97
C GLU A 714 -28.89 6.20 16.74
N LYS A 715 -28.32 6.65 15.62
CA LYS A 715 -28.15 5.88 14.36
C LYS A 715 -27.10 4.77 14.45
N ASN A 716 -26.57 4.47 15.65
CA ASN A 716 -25.67 3.36 15.98
C ASN A 716 -24.22 3.54 15.49
N LEU A 717 -23.86 4.77 15.10
CA LEU A 717 -22.53 5.16 14.65
C LEU A 717 -21.80 6.00 15.71
N ILE A 718 -20.48 6.03 15.66
CA ILE A 718 -19.58 7.01 16.30
C ILE A 718 -18.79 7.71 15.20
N TYR A 719 -18.41 8.95 15.44
CA TYR A 719 -17.89 9.85 14.40
C TYR A 719 -16.36 9.86 14.28
N ARG A 720 -15.66 9.82 15.43
CA ARG A 720 -14.23 9.55 15.61
C ARG A 720 -13.23 10.62 15.15
N ASP A 721 -13.62 11.62 14.34
CA ASP A 721 -12.76 12.77 14.00
C ASP A 721 -13.41 14.13 14.28
N ILE A 722 -13.88 14.32 15.51
CA ILE A 722 -14.42 15.61 15.99
C ILE A 722 -13.32 16.70 15.90
N LYS A 723 -13.44 17.59 14.91
CA LYS A 723 -12.58 18.75 14.66
C LYS A 723 -13.43 19.95 14.14
N PRO A 724 -13.10 21.22 14.46
CA PRO A 724 -13.88 22.39 14.02
C PRO A 724 -14.12 22.47 12.52
N ASP A 725 -13.14 22.00 11.75
CA ASP A 725 -13.09 21.96 10.28
C ASP A 725 -14.29 21.18 9.69
N ASN A 726 -14.78 20.16 10.40
CA ASN A 726 -15.87 19.29 9.95
C ASN A 726 -17.27 19.73 10.41
N PHE A 727 -17.37 20.87 11.12
CA PHE A 727 -18.65 21.47 11.52
C PHE A 727 -18.85 22.79 10.77
N LEU A 728 -19.83 22.84 9.88
CA LEU A 728 -20.04 23.96 8.95
C LEU A 728 -21.39 24.64 9.20
N ILE A 729 -21.49 25.96 9.02
CA ILE A 729 -22.80 26.64 9.00
C ILE A 729 -23.52 26.40 7.67
N GLY A 730 -24.83 26.59 7.60
CA GLY A 730 -25.54 26.62 6.31
C GLY A 730 -25.16 27.85 5.46
N ARG A 731 -25.53 27.84 4.17
CA ARG A 731 -25.18 28.95 3.27
C ARG A 731 -25.84 30.28 3.68
N PRO A 732 -25.18 31.42 3.36
CA PRO A 732 -25.77 32.76 3.36
C PRO A 732 -27.20 32.83 2.82
N ASN A 733 -28.03 33.68 3.42
CA ASN A 733 -29.39 33.98 2.97
C ASN A 733 -30.33 32.75 2.88
N THR A 734 -30.02 31.67 3.60
CA THR A 734 -30.88 30.48 3.72
C THR A 734 -31.47 30.34 5.12
N LYS A 735 -32.59 29.61 5.23
CA LYS A 735 -33.14 29.20 6.55
C LYS A 735 -32.17 28.37 7.40
N ALA A 736 -31.08 27.87 6.80
CA ALA A 736 -30.06 27.06 7.46
C ALA A 736 -28.80 27.86 7.84
N GLN A 737 -28.72 29.16 7.56
CA GLN A 737 -27.49 29.97 7.74
C GLN A 737 -26.92 29.96 9.17
N ASN A 738 -27.76 29.75 10.19
CA ASN A 738 -27.36 29.64 11.60
C ASN A 738 -27.41 28.19 12.14
N VAL A 739 -27.72 27.23 11.27
CA VAL A 739 -27.73 25.79 11.59
C VAL A 739 -26.32 25.25 11.37
N ILE A 740 -25.74 24.65 12.40
CA ILE A 740 -24.48 23.93 12.29
C ILE A 740 -24.75 22.54 11.71
N HIS A 741 -23.92 22.10 10.77
CA HIS A 741 -23.99 20.82 10.08
C HIS A 741 -22.72 19.99 10.38
N VAL A 742 -22.75 18.70 10.08
CA VAL A 742 -21.58 17.81 10.13
C VAL A 742 -21.33 17.20 8.75
N VAL A 743 -20.07 17.17 8.34
CA VAL A 743 -19.60 16.57 7.07
C VAL A 743 -18.54 15.49 7.33
N ASP A 744 -17.92 14.95 6.28
CA ASP A 744 -16.68 14.16 6.35
C ASP A 744 -16.81 12.92 7.26
N PHE A 745 -17.69 12.00 6.89
CA PHE A 745 -17.98 10.77 7.63
C PHE A 745 -17.02 9.61 7.34
N GLY A 746 -15.91 9.86 6.65
CA GLY A 746 -14.94 8.81 6.26
C GLY A 746 -14.38 8.01 7.44
N MET A 747 -14.22 8.63 8.61
CA MET A 747 -13.75 7.96 9.82
C MET A 747 -14.85 7.29 10.65
N ALA A 748 -16.13 7.45 10.30
CA ALA A 748 -17.26 6.99 11.10
C ALA A 748 -17.30 5.45 11.22
N LYS A 749 -17.78 4.94 12.36
CA LYS A 749 -17.80 3.50 12.66
C LYS A 749 -19.07 3.10 13.39
N GLN A 750 -19.59 1.91 13.12
CA GLN A 750 -20.70 1.34 13.87
C GLN A 750 -20.23 0.86 15.26
N TYR A 751 -20.80 1.40 16.34
CA TYR A 751 -20.43 1.04 17.73
C TYR A 751 -21.37 0.02 18.39
N ARG A 752 -22.52 -0.28 17.78
CA ARG A 752 -23.43 -1.34 18.23
C ARG A 752 -24.19 -1.93 17.06
N ASP A 753 -24.67 -3.15 17.16
CA ASP A 753 -25.55 -3.73 16.14
C ASP A 753 -26.85 -2.90 16.00
N PRO A 754 -27.39 -2.65 14.78
CA PRO A 754 -28.53 -1.75 14.61
C PRO A 754 -29.84 -2.37 15.09
N LYS A 755 -29.92 -3.71 15.19
CA LYS A 755 -31.12 -4.49 15.55
C LYS A 755 -31.08 -4.92 17.02
N THR A 756 -30.03 -5.62 17.45
CA THR A 756 -29.89 -6.14 18.82
C THR A 756 -29.43 -5.09 19.83
N LYS A 757 -28.86 -3.97 19.35
CA LYS A 757 -28.21 -2.91 20.14
C LYS A 757 -27.00 -3.36 20.97
N GLN A 758 -26.50 -4.58 20.76
CA GLN A 758 -25.28 -5.09 21.38
C GLN A 758 -24.09 -4.19 21.01
N HIS A 759 -23.39 -3.67 22.02
CA HIS A 759 -22.21 -2.82 21.84
C HIS A 759 -21.04 -3.61 21.22
N ILE A 760 -20.14 -2.93 20.51
CA ILE A 760 -18.86 -3.52 20.12
C ILE A 760 -18.05 -3.89 21.36
N PRO A 761 -17.30 -5.00 21.37
CA PRO A 761 -16.50 -5.40 22.52
C PRO A 761 -15.34 -4.42 22.74
N TYR A 762 -14.97 -4.22 24.01
CA TYR A 762 -13.79 -3.46 24.38
C TYR A 762 -12.51 -4.07 23.80
N ARG A 763 -11.61 -3.22 23.29
CA ARG A 763 -10.28 -3.61 22.77
C ARG A 763 -9.27 -2.52 23.09
N GLU A 764 -7.99 -2.91 23.12
CA GLU A 764 -6.84 -2.00 23.25
C GLU A 764 -5.84 -2.28 22.11
N ARG A 765 -4.73 -1.54 22.06
CA ARG A 765 -3.71 -1.60 20.99
C ARG A 765 -4.26 -1.25 19.59
N LYS A 766 -5.28 -0.39 19.54
CA LYS A 766 -5.78 0.25 18.32
C LYS A 766 -4.76 1.28 17.81
N SER A 767 -4.64 1.40 16.49
CA SER A 767 -3.99 2.54 15.84
C SER A 767 -4.69 3.85 16.19
N LEU A 768 -3.90 4.92 16.36
CA LEU A 768 -4.44 6.26 16.61
C LEU A 768 -5.14 6.77 15.34
N SER A 769 -6.38 7.23 15.49
CA SER A 769 -7.21 7.65 14.36
C SER A 769 -8.08 8.83 14.74
N GLY A 770 -8.14 9.83 13.86
CA GLY A 770 -8.73 11.16 14.13
C GLY A 770 -7.68 12.18 14.59
N THR A 771 -8.11 13.41 14.80
CA THR A 771 -7.22 14.57 14.97
C THR A 771 -6.58 14.63 16.36
N ALA A 772 -5.24 14.53 16.41
CA ALA A 772 -4.42 14.53 17.64
C ALA A 772 -4.84 15.57 18.70
N ARG A 773 -5.11 16.79 18.22
CA ARG A 773 -5.46 17.98 19.00
C ARG A 773 -6.73 17.76 19.83
N TYR A 774 -7.72 17.06 19.28
CA TYR A 774 -9.07 16.94 19.86
C TYR A 774 -9.38 15.55 20.44
N MET A 775 -8.87 14.46 19.86
CA MET A 775 -9.15 13.07 20.30
C MET A 775 -9.02 12.83 21.83
N SER A 776 -9.80 11.88 22.35
CA SER A 776 -9.87 11.55 23.78
C SER A 776 -8.55 11.02 24.37
N ILE A 777 -8.42 11.06 25.70
CA ILE A 777 -7.32 10.37 26.40
C ILE A 777 -7.33 8.87 26.10
N ASN A 778 -8.50 8.23 26.07
CA ASN A 778 -8.58 6.79 25.75
C ASN A 778 -8.11 6.48 24.32
N THR A 779 -8.36 7.37 23.35
CA THR A 779 -7.80 7.23 21.99
C THR A 779 -6.28 7.23 22.03
N HIS A 780 -5.66 8.19 22.73
CA HIS A 780 -4.19 8.25 22.90
C HIS A 780 -3.60 7.01 23.57
N LEU A 781 -4.36 6.35 24.45
CA LEU A 781 -3.98 5.07 25.07
C LEU A 781 -4.23 3.84 24.16
N GLY A 782 -4.56 4.04 22.88
CA GLY A 782 -4.81 2.97 21.91
C GLY A 782 -6.05 2.14 22.23
N ARG A 783 -7.03 2.70 22.94
CA ARG A 783 -8.29 2.00 23.28
C ARG A 783 -9.28 2.13 22.14
N GLU A 784 -10.15 1.12 22.01
CA GLU A 784 -11.29 1.20 21.11
C GLU A 784 -12.18 2.38 21.49
N GLN A 785 -12.59 3.16 20.48
CA GLN A 785 -13.40 4.35 20.68
C GLN A 785 -14.88 3.98 20.83
N SER A 786 -15.58 4.72 21.68
CA SER A 786 -17.04 4.68 21.79
C SER A 786 -17.62 6.09 21.95
N ARG A 787 -18.92 6.19 22.25
CA ARG A 787 -19.67 7.45 22.33
C ARG A 787 -19.04 8.49 23.27
N ARG A 788 -18.36 8.06 24.32
CA ARG A 788 -17.67 8.95 25.27
C ARG A 788 -16.49 9.70 24.63
N ASP A 789 -15.85 9.09 23.63
CA ASP A 789 -14.62 9.60 23.03
C ASP A 789 -14.91 10.77 22.08
N ASP A 790 -16.02 10.71 21.34
CA ASP A 790 -16.57 11.84 20.58
C ASP A 790 -16.99 13.00 21.50
N LEU A 791 -17.56 12.70 22.68
CA LEU A 791 -17.96 13.72 23.65
C LEU A 791 -16.75 14.35 24.38
N GLU A 792 -15.70 13.59 24.72
CA GLU A 792 -14.45 14.16 25.24
C GLU A 792 -13.79 15.06 24.19
N ALA A 793 -13.82 14.65 22.91
CA ALA A 793 -13.28 15.46 21.81
C ALA A 793 -14.09 16.75 21.57
N LEU A 794 -15.42 16.72 21.66
CA LEU A 794 -16.25 17.93 21.70
C LEU A 794 -15.83 18.86 22.84
N GLY A 795 -15.61 18.33 24.04
CA GLY A 795 -15.11 19.11 25.18
C GLY A 795 -13.77 19.79 24.91
N HIS A 796 -12.83 19.09 24.26
CA HIS A 796 -11.57 19.69 23.82
C HIS A 796 -11.77 20.78 22.73
N VAL A 797 -12.74 20.62 21.81
CA VAL A 797 -13.10 21.65 20.82
C VAL A 797 -13.71 22.90 21.49
N PHE A 798 -14.58 22.74 22.48
CA PHE A 798 -15.17 23.88 23.19
C PHE A 798 -14.10 24.69 23.94
N MET A 799 -13.18 24.02 24.64
CA MET A 799 -12.09 24.71 25.32
C MET A 799 -11.07 25.34 24.38
N TYR A 800 -10.88 24.78 23.18
CA TYR A 800 -10.09 25.38 22.11
C TYR A 800 -10.69 26.72 21.67
N PHE A 801 -12.00 26.77 21.39
CA PHE A 801 -12.68 27.99 20.98
C PHE A 801 -12.65 29.11 22.05
N LEU A 802 -12.82 28.75 23.32
CA LEU A 802 -12.79 29.69 24.45
C LEU A 802 -11.40 30.30 24.71
N ARG A 803 -10.34 29.51 24.51
CA ARG A 803 -8.96 29.84 24.88
C ARG A 803 -8.10 30.37 23.74
N GLY A 804 -8.47 30.13 22.48
CA GLY A 804 -7.62 30.37 21.32
C GLY A 804 -6.59 29.26 21.03
N GLY A 805 -6.36 28.38 22.01
CA GLY A 805 -5.47 27.23 21.90
C GLY A 805 -5.47 26.35 23.15
N LEU A 806 -5.08 25.09 22.98
CA LEU A 806 -5.05 24.07 24.02
C LEU A 806 -3.62 23.87 24.59
N PRO A 807 -3.46 23.48 25.87
CA PRO A 807 -2.15 23.31 26.55
C PRO A 807 -1.19 22.26 25.96
N TRP A 808 -1.60 21.54 24.92
CA TRP A 808 -0.84 20.53 24.19
C TRP A 808 -0.60 20.88 22.71
N GLN A 809 -0.88 22.11 22.29
CA GLN A 809 -0.45 22.62 20.99
C GLN A 809 1.02 23.08 21.03
N GLY A 810 1.69 23.09 19.87
CA GLY A 810 3.08 23.54 19.74
C GLY A 810 4.15 22.58 20.29
N LEU A 811 3.77 21.44 20.86
CA LEU A 811 4.71 20.45 21.41
C LEU A 811 5.63 19.88 20.31
N LYS A 812 6.95 19.99 20.51
CA LYS A 812 7.97 19.47 19.60
C LYS A 812 8.32 18.00 19.91
N ALA A 813 8.44 17.21 18.85
CA ALA A 813 8.83 15.80 18.87
C ALA A 813 9.57 15.46 17.57
N ALA A 814 10.36 14.38 17.55
CA ALA A 814 11.12 14.00 16.35
C ALA A 814 10.27 13.25 15.32
N THR A 815 9.24 12.52 15.76
CA THR A 815 8.32 11.77 14.90
C THR A 815 6.86 12.10 15.21
N ASN A 816 5.95 11.81 14.28
CA ASN A 816 4.51 11.95 14.53
C ASN A 816 4.05 11.05 15.70
N LYS A 817 4.55 9.81 15.84
CA LYS A 817 4.22 8.94 16.99
C LYS A 817 4.54 9.62 18.33
N GLN A 818 5.76 10.13 18.49
CA GLN A 818 6.17 10.88 19.69
C GLN A 818 5.35 12.17 19.91
N LYS A 819 4.89 12.81 18.83
CA LYS A 819 4.01 13.98 18.89
C LYS A 819 2.63 13.62 19.43
N TYR A 820 2.06 12.48 19.02
CA TYR A 820 0.84 11.94 19.63
C TYR A 820 1.07 11.59 21.10
N GLU A 821 2.10 10.80 21.42
CA GLU A 821 2.44 10.38 22.79
C GLU A 821 2.52 11.58 23.75
N LYS A 822 3.30 12.61 23.42
CA LYS A 822 3.41 13.84 24.23
C LYS A 822 2.10 14.63 24.35
N ILE A 823 1.23 14.60 23.33
CA ILE A 823 -0.10 15.21 23.42
C ILE A 823 -0.99 14.42 24.38
N GLY A 824 -0.93 13.08 24.33
CA GLY A 824 -1.66 12.18 25.24
C GLY A 824 -1.20 12.33 26.70
N GLU A 825 0.11 12.38 26.94
CA GLU A 825 0.71 12.70 28.26
C GLU A 825 0.25 14.08 28.76
N LYS A 826 0.31 15.10 27.90
CA LYS A 826 -0.09 16.46 28.28
C LYS A 826 -1.59 16.59 28.53
N LYS A 827 -2.43 15.82 27.84
CA LYS A 827 -3.89 15.72 28.11
C LYS A 827 -4.21 15.06 29.44
N GLN A 828 -3.44 14.04 29.84
CA GLN A 828 -3.57 13.35 31.13
C GLN A 828 -3.06 14.20 32.31
N THR A 829 -1.95 14.92 32.13
CA THR A 829 -1.31 15.71 33.20
C THR A 829 -1.88 17.11 33.38
N THR A 830 -2.66 17.64 32.42
CA THR A 830 -3.37 18.92 32.57
C THR A 830 -4.67 18.70 33.35
N ALA A 831 -4.81 19.30 34.53
CA ALA A 831 -6.03 19.14 35.31
C ALA A 831 -7.20 19.89 34.67
N LEU A 832 -8.43 19.40 34.86
CA LEU A 832 -9.63 20.01 34.29
C LEU A 832 -9.87 21.44 34.79
N LYS A 833 -9.43 21.76 36.02
CA LYS A 833 -9.50 23.12 36.57
C LYS A 833 -8.63 24.08 35.78
N ASP A 834 -7.36 23.76 35.57
CA ASP A 834 -6.39 24.58 34.82
C ASP A 834 -6.83 24.75 33.34
N LEU A 835 -7.42 23.71 32.76
CA LEU A 835 -7.97 23.75 31.41
C LEU A 835 -9.21 24.66 31.31
N CYS A 836 -10.07 24.68 32.33
CA CYS A 836 -11.32 25.46 32.36
C CYS A 836 -11.21 26.81 33.10
N GLU A 837 -10.04 27.16 33.62
CA GLU A 837 -9.80 28.39 34.37
C GLU A 837 -10.21 29.65 33.58
N GLY A 838 -10.98 30.53 34.23
CA GLY A 838 -11.51 31.76 33.63
C GLY A 838 -12.80 31.60 32.82
N PHE A 839 -13.39 30.40 32.76
CA PHE A 839 -14.63 30.11 32.04
C PHE A 839 -15.71 29.53 32.98
N PRO A 840 -17.00 29.43 32.57
CA PRO A 840 -18.04 28.87 33.40
C PRO A 840 -17.74 27.44 33.86
N ASP A 841 -18.00 27.14 35.13
CA ASP A 841 -17.71 25.83 35.73
C ASP A 841 -18.50 24.68 35.07
N GLU A 842 -19.57 25.01 34.35
CA GLU A 842 -20.32 24.11 33.48
C GLU A 842 -19.44 23.40 32.43
N PHE A 843 -18.36 24.03 31.95
CA PHE A 843 -17.37 23.37 31.08
C PHE A 843 -16.49 22.36 31.84
N THR A 844 -16.12 22.66 33.10
CA THR A 844 -15.47 21.71 34.01
C THR A 844 -16.37 20.50 34.27
N LYS A 845 -17.67 20.75 34.54
CA LYS A 845 -18.69 19.73 34.78
C LYS A 845 -18.86 18.83 33.53
N TYR A 846 -18.93 19.41 32.33
CA TYR A 846 -19.01 18.68 31.06
C TYR A 846 -17.81 17.74 30.89
N LEU A 847 -16.59 18.27 30.98
CA LEU A 847 -15.37 17.48 30.78
C LEU A 847 -15.17 16.41 31.87
N SER A 848 -15.61 16.70 33.10
CA SER A 848 -15.62 15.72 34.20
C SER A 848 -16.60 14.58 33.94
N TYR A 849 -17.83 14.88 33.49
CA TYR A 849 -18.82 13.87 33.15
C TYR A 849 -18.32 12.93 32.04
N VAL A 850 -17.90 13.48 30.90
CA VAL A 850 -17.57 12.66 29.70
C VAL A 850 -16.34 11.79 29.90
N ARG A 851 -15.34 12.24 30.69
CA ARG A 851 -14.15 11.44 31.05
C ARG A 851 -14.44 10.30 32.04
N ASN A 852 -15.54 10.37 32.79
CA ASN A 852 -15.94 9.34 33.75
C ASN A 852 -16.92 8.30 33.17
N LEU A 853 -17.33 8.42 31.89
CA LEU A 853 -18.19 7.44 31.23
C LEU A 853 -17.47 6.09 31.02
N GLY A 854 -18.15 5.01 31.38
CA GLY A 854 -17.81 3.65 30.98
C GLY A 854 -17.83 3.47 29.46
N PHE A 855 -17.15 2.43 28.97
CA PHE A 855 -16.98 2.22 27.53
C PHE A 855 -18.30 1.96 26.79
N GLU A 856 -19.24 1.26 27.43
CA GLU A 856 -20.54 0.92 26.83
C GLU A 856 -21.67 1.86 27.26
N ASP A 857 -21.37 2.88 28.07
CA ASP A 857 -22.36 3.78 28.67
C ASP A 857 -23.12 4.59 27.61
N THR A 858 -24.39 4.86 27.89
CA THR A 858 -25.21 5.79 27.10
C THR A 858 -25.14 7.17 27.75
N PRO A 859 -24.56 8.19 27.09
CA PRO A 859 -24.46 9.53 27.65
C PRO A 859 -25.83 10.18 27.87
N ASP A 860 -25.96 10.97 28.94
CA ASP A 860 -27.07 11.86 29.17
C ASP A 860 -26.83 13.19 28.44
N TYR A 861 -27.27 13.25 27.17
CA TYR A 861 -27.11 14.43 26.33
C TYR A 861 -27.97 15.61 26.80
N ASP A 862 -29.05 15.37 27.54
CA ASP A 862 -29.92 16.44 28.06
C ASP A 862 -29.27 17.11 29.26
N TYR A 863 -28.71 16.37 30.21
CA TYR A 863 -27.82 16.91 31.25
C TYR A 863 -26.69 17.75 30.65
N LEU A 864 -26.04 17.28 29.58
CA LEU A 864 -24.95 18.00 28.92
C LEU A 864 -25.43 19.27 28.19
N ARG A 865 -26.65 19.30 27.61
CA ARG A 865 -27.28 20.54 27.11
C ARG A 865 -27.65 21.51 28.23
N ASP A 866 -28.10 20.97 29.36
CA ASP A 866 -28.53 21.71 30.53
C ASP A 866 -27.36 22.44 31.20
N LEU A 867 -26.17 21.83 31.22
CA LEU A 867 -24.93 22.51 31.63
C LEU A 867 -24.70 23.76 30.78
N PHE A 868 -24.76 23.66 29.45
CA PHE A 868 -24.56 24.84 28.59
C PHE A 868 -25.68 25.88 28.75
N THR A 869 -26.93 25.46 28.96
CA THR A 869 -28.04 26.38 29.27
C THR A 869 -27.81 27.14 30.58
N LYS A 870 -27.29 26.46 31.62
CA LYS A 870 -26.88 27.09 32.89
C LYS A 870 -25.69 28.04 32.70
N ALA A 871 -24.75 27.74 31.81
CA ALA A 871 -23.61 28.60 31.52
C ALA A 871 -24.02 29.98 30.96
N LEU A 872 -25.04 30.03 30.08
CA LEU A 872 -25.64 31.30 29.62
C LEU A 872 -26.30 32.06 30.77
N GLN A 873 -27.16 31.39 31.54
CA GLN A 873 -27.85 31.98 32.70
C GLN A 873 -26.86 32.58 33.71
N ASN A 874 -25.80 31.83 34.04
CA ASN A 874 -24.74 32.26 34.98
C ASN A 874 -23.85 33.39 34.43
N THR A 875 -23.84 33.63 33.12
CA THR A 875 -23.10 34.74 32.49
C THR A 875 -23.99 35.95 32.14
N GLY A 876 -25.31 35.87 32.38
CA GLY A 876 -26.28 36.91 32.01
C GLY A 876 -26.55 36.98 30.50
N GLU A 877 -26.12 35.98 29.74
CA GLU A 877 -26.22 35.92 28.28
C GLU A 877 -27.49 35.18 27.83
N VAL A 878 -27.95 35.48 26.61
CA VAL A 878 -29.19 34.91 26.04
C VAL A 878 -28.95 34.13 24.75
N GLU A 879 -29.73 33.06 24.55
CA GLU A 879 -29.77 32.22 23.36
C GLU A 879 -30.70 32.83 22.29
N ASP A 880 -30.24 33.93 21.69
CA ASP A 880 -30.94 34.68 20.63
C ASP A 880 -30.52 34.29 19.21
N GLY A 881 -29.39 33.58 19.06
CA GLY A 881 -28.78 33.24 17.78
C GLY A 881 -27.78 34.28 17.26
N GLU A 882 -27.34 35.25 18.08
CA GLU A 882 -26.36 36.29 17.72
C GLU A 882 -24.91 35.85 18.01
N TYR A 883 -24.31 35.14 17.05
CA TYR A 883 -22.93 34.64 17.12
C TYR A 883 -21.89 35.73 16.77
N ASP A 884 -20.64 35.55 17.21
CA ASP A 884 -19.58 36.56 17.05
C ASP A 884 -19.29 36.90 15.58
N TRP A 885 -19.38 35.92 14.68
CA TRP A 885 -19.13 36.10 13.24
C TRP A 885 -20.16 37.01 12.54
N MET A 886 -21.30 37.31 13.17
CA MET A 886 -22.30 38.27 12.68
C MET A 886 -21.89 39.72 12.99
N LYS A 887 -21.14 39.91 14.08
CA LYS A 887 -20.71 41.23 14.59
C LYS A 887 -19.49 41.78 13.84
N LEU A 888 -18.83 40.94 13.05
CA LEU A 888 -17.73 41.29 12.14
C LEU A 888 -18.13 42.37 11.11
N ASN A 889 -17.12 43.01 10.53
CA ASN A 889 -17.27 44.03 9.47
C ASN A 889 -18.25 45.16 9.83
N ASN A 890 -18.22 45.60 11.10
CA ASN A 890 -19.14 46.58 11.71
C ASN A 890 -20.60 46.11 11.71
N GLY A 891 -20.87 44.89 12.17
CA GLY A 891 -22.22 44.32 12.23
C GLY A 891 -22.81 43.92 10.87
N LYS A 892 -21.94 43.66 9.87
CA LYS A 892 -22.34 43.20 8.53
C LYS A 892 -22.06 41.72 8.29
N GLY A 893 -21.58 41.01 9.32
CA GLY A 893 -21.21 39.61 9.24
C GLY A 893 -19.92 39.32 8.48
N TRP A 894 -19.47 38.07 8.59
CA TRP A 894 -18.30 37.52 7.92
C TRP A 894 -18.35 37.65 6.38
N GLU A 895 -19.54 37.65 5.80
CA GLU A 895 -19.81 37.70 4.35
C GLU A 895 -19.39 39.02 3.68
N ALA A 896 -19.30 40.12 4.45
CA ALA A 896 -19.01 41.44 3.89
C ALA A 896 -17.55 41.57 3.43
N PRO A 897 -17.28 42.13 2.22
CA PRO A 897 -15.92 42.29 1.71
C PRO A 897 -15.03 43.12 2.65
N ARG A 898 -13.87 42.56 3.03
CA ARG A 898 -12.85 43.28 3.79
C ARG A 898 -12.34 44.47 2.98
N GLN A 899 -12.50 45.69 3.50
CA GLN A 899 -11.86 46.87 2.92
C GLN A 899 -10.35 46.78 3.10
N SER A 900 -9.61 46.73 1.99
CA SER A 900 -8.16 46.59 1.98
C SER A 900 -7.46 47.88 2.43
N GLN A 901 -7.02 47.94 3.69
CA GLN A 901 -6.04 48.94 4.11
C GLN A 901 -4.64 48.51 3.70
N SER A 902 -4.02 49.27 2.80
CA SER A 902 -2.70 49.01 2.25
C SER A 902 -1.58 49.59 3.13
N GLN A 903 -0.78 48.75 3.79
CA GLN A 903 0.48 49.18 4.40
C GLN A 903 1.61 48.14 4.29
N GLY A 904 2.72 48.57 3.69
CA GLY A 904 4.09 48.30 4.16
C GLY A 904 4.65 46.87 4.14
N HIS A 905 5.61 46.61 3.25
CA HIS A 905 6.59 45.53 3.44
C HIS A 905 7.35 45.68 4.77
N ARG A 906 7.59 44.55 5.45
CA ARG A 906 8.82 44.29 6.23
C ARG A 906 9.04 42.78 6.40
N GLU A 907 10.31 42.37 6.43
CA GLU A 907 10.72 40.96 6.52
C GLU A 907 10.62 40.39 7.94
N PRO A 908 10.51 39.06 8.10
CA PRO A 908 10.49 38.41 9.41
C PRO A 908 11.89 38.37 10.04
N VAL A 909 12.12 39.19 11.07
CA VAL A 909 13.34 39.14 11.88
C VAL A 909 13.20 38.08 12.98
N ASN A 910 14.18 37.19 13.06
CA ASN A 910 14.25 36.12 14.05
C ASN A 910 14.79 36.66 15.39
N ALA A 911 14.03 36.61 16.48
CA ALA A 911 14.48 36.99 17.83
C ALA A 911 13.69 36.27 18.93
N SER A 912 14.30 36.12 20.11
CA SER A 912 13.84 35.22 21.18
C SER A 912 13.57 35.92 22.53
N ALA A 913 12.51 35.46 23.20
CA ALA A 913 12.34 35.41 24.67
C ALA A 913 12.26 36.71 25.51
N ALA A 914 11.89 36.53 26.78
CA ALA A 914 11.90 37.44 27.93
C ALA A 914 10.78 38.52 28.07
N ASP A 915 9.82 38.19 28.94
CA ASP A 915 9.48 38.90 30.18
C ASP A 915 8.80 40.30 30.27
N LEU A 916 7.59 40.25 30.84
CA LEU A 916 7.09 40.98 32.03
C LEU A 916 6.67 42.48 31.96
N LYS A 917 5.47 42.71 32.54
CA LYS A 917 4.87 43.99 33.00
C LYS A 917 4.51 45.00 31.88
N GLY A 918 3.45 45.80 31.97
CA GLY A 918 2.39 45.89 32.99
C GLY A 918 1.81 47.31 33.08
N ALA A 919 0.48 47.42 33.09
CA ALA A 919 -0.33 48.58 33.52
C ALA A 919 -0.22 49.96 32.80
N ALA A 920 -1.22 50.22 31.94
CA ALA A 920 -2.18 51.34 32.05
C ALA A 920 -1.79 52.82 31.74
N LEU A 921 -2.85 53.64 31.62
CA LEU A 921 -2.93 55.11 31.40
C LEU A 921 -2.61 55.60 29.95
N GLY A 922 -3.37 56.53 29.34
CA GLY A 922 -4.70 57.05 29.70
C GLY A 922 -5.13 58.34 28.96
N GLY A 923 -6.34 58.37 28.39
CA GLY A 923 -7.03 59.57 27.88
C GLY A 923 -6.55 60.15 26.51
N GLN A 924 -7.19 61.17 25.92
CA GLN A 924 -8.55 61.72 26.11
C GLN A 924 -8.94 62.69 24.95
N ARG A 925 -10.26 62.87 24.68
CA ARG A 925 -10.90 63.88 23.76
C ARG A 925 -10.59 63.71 22.24
N ALA A 926 -11.52 63.89 21.28
CA ALA A 926 -12.61 64.86 21.02
C ALA A 926 -12.11 66.23 20.51
N SER A 927 -12.70 66.90 19.51
CA SER A 927 -13.87 66.65 18.62
C SER A 927 -14.03 67.80 17.59
N ARG A 928 -14.70 67.61 16.43
CA ARG A 928 -15.61 68.62 15.79
C ARG A 928 -16.26 68.17 14.46
N THR A 929 -17.54 68.55 14.31
CA THR A 929 -18.38 68.66 13.08
C THR A 929 -18.65 70.19 12.85
N PRO A 930 -19.64 70.76 12.09
CA PRO A 930 -20.86 70.19 11.46
C PRO A 930 -21.42 70.83 10.14
N VAL A 931 -22.63 70.36 9.73
CA VAL A 931 -23.71 70.98 8.88
C VAL A 931 -23.47 71.37 7.40
N PRO A 932 -24.51 71.50 6.53
CA PRO A 932 -25.86 70.89 6.45
C PRO A 932 -26.13 70.35 4.98
N GLN A 933 -27.31 70.21 4.33
CA GLN A 933 -28.77 70.30 4.60
C GLN A 933 -29.59 69.48 3.54
N ASP A 934 -30.94 69.51 3.65
CA ASP A 934 -31.99 69.37 2.62
C ASP A 934 -32.22 68.02 1.86
N ARG A 935 -33.46 67.54 1.64
CA ARG A 935 -34.77 67.75 2.34
C ARG A 935 -35.74 66.57 1.99
N LEU A 936 -36.93 66.53 2.61
CA LEU A 936 -37.83 65.35 2.68
C LEU A 936 -39.05 65.37 1.72
N ASN A 937 -39.53 64.16 1.36
CA ASN A 937 -40.93 63.79 0.96
C ASN A 937 -41.49 64.30 -0.40
N ALA A 938 -42.46 63.66 -1.09
CA ALA A 938 -43.06 62.30 -1.03
C ALA A 938 -43.96 61.99 -2.28
N ASP A 939 -44.59 60.79 -2.29
CA ASP A 939 -45.87 60.39 -2.92
C ASP A 939 -46.03 59.89 -4.39
N LEU A 940 -47.14 59.17 -4.61
CA LEU A 940 -47.58 58.36 -5.77
C LEU A 940 -48.67 59.08 -6.59
N PRO A 941 -48.92 58.71 -7.88
CA PRO A 941 -50.07 57.83 -8.18
C PRO A 941 -49.98 56.92 -9.45
N LYS A 942 -51.02 56.10 -9.66
CA LYS A 942 -51.41 55.32 -10.89
C LYS A 942 -52.52 56.11 -11.67
N PRO A 943 -52.99 55.79 -12.91
CA PRO A 943 -53.19 54.44 -13.51
C PRO A 943 -53.08 54.28 -15.07
N GLY A 944 -53.37 53.08 -15.59
CA GLY A 944 -53.53 52.74 -17.03
C GLY A 944 -53.89 51.25 -17.24
N ALA A 945 -54.52 50.88 -18.38
CA ALA A 945 -55.11 49.54 -18.65
C ALA A 945 -55.16 49.23 -20.19
N VAL A 946 -55.53 48.06 -20.74
CA VAL A 946 -56.21 46.83 -20.20
C VAL A 946 -55.39 45.55 -20.58
N ARG A 947 -55.84 44.32 -20.99
CA ARG A 947 -57.12 43.69 -21.39
C ARG A 947 -57.17 42.17 -21.02
N GLN A 948 -58.30 41.53 -21.36
CA GLN A 948 -58.75 40.12 -21.24
C GLN A 948 -57.92 39.08 -22.05
N SER A 949 -58.04 37.76 -21.87
CA SER A 949 -59.12 36.89 -21.33
C SER A 949 -58.54 35.73 -20.48
N GLN A 950 -59.16 35.16 -19.43
CA GLN A 950 -60.53 34.65 -19.15
C GLN A 950 -60.86 33.23 -19.68
N SER A 951 -60.77 32.23 -18.79
CA SER A 951 -61.89 31.33 -18.41
C SER A 951 -61.61 30.73 -17.01
N ASN A 952 -62.60 30.12 -16.33
CA ASN A 952 -62.58 30.01 -14.85
C ASN A 952 -63.58 28.97 -14.28
N ILE A 953 -63.45 28.68 -12.97
CA ILE A 953 -64.54 28.36 -11.99
C ILE A 953 -65.10 26.91 -11.84
N ARG A 954 -65.06 26.43 -10.57
CA ARG A 954 -65.91 25.46 -9.81
C ARG A 954 -66.12 24.02 -10.37
N SER A 955 -66.05 22.91 -9.61
CA SER A 955 -66.30 22.52 -8.19
C SER A 955 -67.74 22.08 -7.84
N GLN A 956 -67.90 20.82 -7.38
CA GLN A 956 -68.93 20.40 -6.40
C GLN A 956 -68.53 19.10 -5.68
N GLN A 957 -69.22 18.78 -4.57
CA GLN A 957 -68.96 17.63 -3.68
C GLN A 957 -70.10 16.60 -3.77
N THR A 958 -69.87 15.34 -3.36
CA THR A 958 -70.60 14.58 -2.28
C THR A 958 -70.39 13.05 -2.35
N GLY A 959 -70.67 12.34 -1.25
CA GLY A 959 -70.79 10.85 -1.18
C GLY A 959 -69.45 10.08 -1.04
N GLN A 960 -68.91 9.76 0.14
CA GLN A 960 -69.35 8.79 1.17
C GLN A 960 -69.67 7.35 0.69
N ARG A 961 -68.76 6.38 0.94
CA ARG A 961 -68.85 5.38 2.05
C ARG A 961 -67.83 4.22 1.97
N HIS A 962 -67.24 3.90 3.13
CA HIS A 962 -66.78 2.56 3.59
C HIS A 962 -65.72 1.74 2.81
N ARG A 963 -65.02 0.74 3.39
CA ARG A 963 -64.47 0.53 4.76
C ARG A 963 -63.57 -0.74 4.76
N ASN A 964 -62.32 -0.62 5.23
CA ASN A 964 -61.37 -1.69 5.62
C ASN A 964 -61.00 -2.81 4.61
N GLY A 965 -59.70 -3.12 4.47
CA GLY A 965 -59.22 -4.36 3.86
C GLY A 965 -57.77 -4.38 3.37
N ASP A 966 -56.83 -4.78 4.24
CA ASP A 966 -55.55 -5.40 3.85
C ASP A 966 -55.65 -6.89 4.25
N PRO A 967 -55.26 -7.84 3.39
CA PRO A 967 -53.94 -8.43 3.56
C PRO A 967 -53.22 -8.88 2.25
N GLY A 968 -52.03 -8.32 2.01
CA GLY A 968 -50.78 -9.11 2.04
C GLY A 968 -50.27 -9.97 0.85
N LYS A 969 -48.94 -9.87 0.65
CA LYS A 969 -47.96 -10.90 0.24
C LYS A 969 -48.08 -11.65 -1.11
N ARG A 970 -47.15 -11.33 -2.00
CA ARG A 970 -46.02 -12.18 -2.52
C ARG A 970 -44.90 -11.18 -2.92
N GLY A 971 -43.59 -11.47 -2.91
CA GLY A 971 -42.85 -12.71 -3.24
C GLY A 971 -42.27 -12.56 -4.67
N SER A 972 -40.96 -12.69 -4.95
CA SER A 972 -39.86 -13.27 -4.15
C SER A 972 -38.45 -12.89 -4.67
N THR A 973 -37.45 -12.85 -3.76
CA THR A 973 -36.08 -13.45 -3.82
C THR A 973 -34.99 -13.07 -4.85
N ALA A 974 -33.73 -13.47 -4.51
CA ALA A 974 -32.42 -13.29 -5.19
C ALA A 974 -31.84 -11.86 -5.16
N ALA A 975 -30.64 -11.51 -4.64
CA ALA A 975 -29.48 -12.18 -4.00
C ALA A 975 -28.23 -12.48 -4.87
N ALA A 976 -27.06 -12.07 -4.34
CA ALA A 976 -25.67 -12.28 -4.84
C ALA A 976 -25.30 -11.51 -6.14
N LEU A 977 -24.03 -11.24 -6.49
CA LEU A 977 -22.71 -11.62 -5.94
C LEU A 977 -21.78 -10.39 -5.77
N ASP A 978 -20.68 -10.54 -5.02
CA ASP A 978 -19.48 -9.69 -5.05
C ASP A 978 -18.37 -10.35 -5.91
N ALA A 979 -17.44 -9.56 -6.47
CA ALA A 979 -16.21 -10.03 -7.12
C ALA A 979 -15.06 -9.00 -6.91
N PRO A 980 -13.81 -9.43 -6.64
CA PRO A 980 -12.64 -8.53 -6.46
C PRO A 980 -11.67 -8.47 -7.65
N ASP A 981 -11.06 -7.30 -7.86
CA ASP A 981 -9.88 -7.06 -8.72
C ASP A 981 -8.70 -6.65 -7.81
N GLN A 982 -7.53 -7.30 -7.82
CA GLN A 982 -6.50 -7.45 -8.87
C GLN A 982 -5.57 -6.21 -8.95
N ALA A 983 -4.25 -6.44 -8.76
CA ALA A 983 -3.26 -5.42 -8.41
C ALA A 983 -2.22 -5.17 -9.53
N SER A 984 -1.44 -4.07 -9.43
CA SER A 984 -0.48 -3.67 -10.48
C SER A 984 0.90 -3.34 -9.93
N THR A 985 1.95 -4.04 -10.39
CA THR A 985 3.34 -3.76 -9.99
C THR A 985 3.97 -2.65 -10.86
N ALA A 986 3.66 -1.41 -10.53
CA ALA A 986 4.74 -0.44 -10.39
C ALA A 986 5.55 -0.78 -9.11
N PRO A 987 6.76 -0.24 -8.87
CA PRO A 987 7.47 -0.41 -7.60
C PRO A 987 6.72 0.29 -6.44
N GLN A 988 5.65 -0.33 -5.94
CA GLN A 988 4.77 0.26 -4.94
C GLN A 988 5.41 0.27 -3.54
N PHE A 989 5.10 1.36 -2.84
CA PHE A 989 5.29 1.52 -1.41
C PHE A 989 3.95 1.42 -0.72
N ALA A 990 3.93 0.68 0.39
CA ALA A 990 2.86 0.58 1.39
C ALA A 990 1.53 -0.15 1.02
N ASN A 991 1.28 -1.24 1.77
CA ASN A 991 0.08 -1.46 2.60
C ASN A 991 -1.28 -2.00 2.11
N SER A 992 -1.74 -3.09 2.77
CA SER A 992 -3.16 -3.46 3.04
C SER A 992 -3.25 -4.49 4.18
N THR A 993 -4.39 -4.70 4.88
CA THR A 993 -4.34 -5.24 6.27
C THR A 993 -5.46 -6.17 6.86
N PRO A 994 -5.22 -7.50 6.96
CA PRO A 994 -5.70 -8.34 8.10
C PRO A 994 -4.76 -9.53 8.51
N ASN A 995 -5.05 -10.46 9.45
CA ASN A 995 -5.41 -10.42 10.91
C ASN A 995 -5.45 -11.88 11.52
N LEU A 996 -5.70 -12.05 12.84
CA LEU A 996 -6.25 -13.26 13.55
C LEU A 996 -5.32 -14.50 13.78
N PRO A 997 -5.67 -15.56 14.59
CA PRO A 997 -6.92 -15.92 15.33
C PRO A 997 -6.76 -15.88 16.89
N GLY A 998 -7.44 -16.61 17.80
CA GLY A 998 -8.41 -17.75 17.76
C GLY A 998 -9.04 -18.12 19.13
N HIS A 999 -9.49 -19.38 19.34
CA HIS A 999 -10.23 -19.87 20.54
C HIS A 999 -9.75 -21.24 21.10
N ARG A 1000 -9.85 -21.47 22.44
CA ARG A 1000 -10.55 -22.66 23.04
C ARG A 1000 -10.64 -22.70 24.60
N LEU A 1001 -11.89 -22.84 25.07
CA LEU A 1001 -12.43 -23.57 26.26
C LEU A 1001 -11.61 -23.86 27.54
N SER A 1002 -12.10 -23.31 28.68
CA SER A 1002 -12.35 -23.94 30.01
C SER A 1002 -12.58 -22.81 31.07
N SER A 1003 -13.27 -22.94 32.21
CA SER A 1003 -14.15 -23.96 32.84
C SER A 1003 -15.11 -23.26 33.85
N GLN A 1004 -16.15 -23.96 34.35
CA GLN A 1004 -16.92 -23.74 35.62
C GLN A 1004 -17.46 -22.32 35.98
N GLY A 1005 -18.69 -22.14 36.53
CA GLY A 1005 -19.78 -23.06 36.85
C GLY A 1005 -20.82 -22.41 37.79
N MET A 1006 -22.02 -23.03 37.92
CA MET A 1006 -23.15 -22.61 38.79
C MET A 1006 -23.83 -21.27 38.38
N ASN A 1007 -25.10 -20.99 38.72
CA ASN A 1007 -26.08 -21.69 39.57
C ASN A 1007 -27.54 -21.48 39.11
N GLN A 1008 -28.45 -22.36 39.57
CA GLN A 1008 -29.88 -22.18 39.96
C GLN A 1008 -30.67 -20.92 39.53
N SER A 1009 -31.98 -20.95 39.17
CA SER A 1009 -33.01 -22.00 39.27
C SER A 1009 -34.36 -21.61 38.58
N ARG A 1010 -35.40 -22.46 38.73
CA ARG A 1010 -36.86 -22.26 38.48
C ARG A 1010 -37.45 -22.56 37.08
N GLN A 1011 -37.79 -23.84 36.90
CA GLN A 1011 -39.07 -24.32 36.34
C GLN A 1011 -40.26 -23.99 37.30
N PRO A 1012 -41.55 -24.30 37.00
CA PRO A 1012 -42.14 -25.12 35.90
C PRO A 1012 -43.18 -24.32 35.04
N SER A 1013 -44.06 -24.85 34.18
CA SER A 1013 -44.69 -26.19 34.04
C SER A 1013 -45.42 -26.38 32.68
N GLY A 1014 -45.62 -27.65 32.26
CA GLY A 1014 -46.68 -28.10 31.32
C GLY A 1014 -46.49 -27.78 29.82
N THR A 1015 -46.94 -28.60 28.86
CA THR A 1015 -47.61 -29.93 28.90
C THR A 1015 -47.38 -30.68 27.58
N GLN A 1016 -47.53 -32.01 27.56
CA GLN A 1016 -47.33 -32.86 26.38
C GLN A 1016 -48.63 -33.22 25.63
N THR A 1017 -48.60 -33.19 24.30
CA THR A 1017 -49.26 -34.12 23.34
C THR A 1017 -48.66 -33.84 21.95
N GLN A 1018 -48.00 -34.73 21.20
CA GLN A 1018 -48.08 -36.19 20.95
C GLN A 1018 -49.18 -36.58 19.92
N GLN A 1019 -48.80 -36.83 18.66
CA GLN A 1019 -49.03 -38.06 17.86
C GLN A 1019 -49.12 -37.87 16.31
N ARG A 1020 -48.50 -38.83 15.59
CA ARG A 1020 -48.90 -39.49 14.31
C ARG A 1020 -49.08 -38.64 13.02
N GLN A 1021 -48.27 -38.87 11.97
CA GLN A 1021 -48.25 -39.97 10.96
C GLN A 1021 -49.23 -39.77 9.78
N ALA A 1022 -48.69 -39.58 8.56
CA ALA A 1022 -49.19 -40.18 7.30
C ALA A 1022 -48.17 -40.01 6.15
N GLN A 1023 -48.00 -41.04 5.32
CA GLN A 1023 -47.57 -40.92 3.92
C GLN A 1023 -48.81 -41.14 3.02
N PRO A 1024 -48.76 -40.79 1.73
CA PRO A 1024 -48.57 -41.88 0.74
C PRO A 1024 -47.72 -41.52 -0.50
N GLN A 1025 -47.32 -42.57 -1.22
CA GLN A 1025 -46.80 -42.58 -2.61
C GLN A 1025 -47.91 -43.09 -3.57
N PRO A 1026 -47.66 -43.37 -4.87
CA PRO A 1026 -47.11 -42.51 -5.94
C PRO A 1026 -48.01 -42.52 -7.21
N SER A 1027 -47.62 -41.82 -8.29
CA SER A 1027 -48.19 -42.06 -9.64
C SER A 1027 -47.23 -41.68 -10.80
N GLN A 1028 -47.44 -42.35 -11.94
CA GLN A 1028 -46.72 -42.33 -13.23
C GLN A 1028 -47.73 -42.77 -14.32
N PRO A 1029 -47.41 -42.82 -15.64
CA PRO A 1029 -46.56 -41.96 -16.48
C PRO A 1029 -47.24 -41.57 -17.82
N GLN A 1030 -46.57 -40.74 -18.63
CA GLN A 1030 -46.74 -40.55 -20.10
C GLN A 1030 -45.53 -39.71 -20.56
N GLN A 1031 -44.95 -39.73 -21.77
CA GLN A 1031 -44.85 -40.59 -22.97
C GLN A 1031 -44.13 -39.69 -24.03
N GLN A 1032 -43.44 -40.24 -25.03
CA GLN A 1032 -42.65 -39.46 -26.02
C GLN A 1032 -43.47 -39.04 -27.26
N PRO A 1033 -42.85 -38.31 -28.22
CA PRO A 1033 -42.33 -39.03 -29.40
C PRO A 1033 -40.89 -38.68 -29.82
N GLN A 1034 -40.35 -39.45 -30.77
CA GLN A 1034 -39.02 -39.34 -31.40
C GLN A 1034 -39.08 -38.35 -32.59
N GLN A 1035 -38.04 -38.01 -33.39
CA GLN A 1035 -36.77 -38.65 -33.79
C GLN A 1035 -35.72 -37.51 -34.11
N GLN A 1036 -34.62 -37.54 -34.89
CA GLN A 1036 -34.03 -38.47 -35.88
C GLN A 1036 -32.49 -38.22 -36.03
N GLN A 1037 -31.79 -39.10 -36.76
CA GLN A 1037 -30.36 -39.08 -37.19
C GLN A 1037 -30.25 -39.98 -38.48
N PRO A 1038 -29.09 -40.24 -39.15
CA PRO A 1038 -27.69 -39.78 -39.02
C PRO A 1038 -27.21 -39.11 -40.37
N PRO A 1039 -26.02 -39.31 -41.03
CA PRO A 1039 -25.09 -40.46 -41.10
C PRO A 1039 -23.65 -40.19 -40.56
N SER A 1040 -22.79 -41.20 -40.67
CA SER A 1040 -21.42 -41.29 -40.13
C SER A 1040 -20.41 -41.79 -41.18
N GLU A 1041 -19.10 -41.56 -40.98
CA GLU A 1041 -18.05 -42.37 -41.62
C GLU A 1041 -16.87 -42.66 -40.66
N GLN A 1042 -16.01 -43.63 -41.00
CA GLN A 1042 -15.16 -44.39 -40.08
C GLN A 1042 -13.82 -44.77 -40.74
N LYS A 1043 -12.72 -44.87 -39.96
CA LYS A 1043 -11.53 -45.70 -40.29
C LYS A 1043 -10.64 -46.00 -39.08
N ASP A 1044 -10.02 -47.17 -39.11
CA ASP A 1044 -9.29 -47.77 -38.00
C ASP A 1044 -7.77 -47.87 -38.23
N GLY A 1045 -7.00 -47.76 -37.14
CA GLY A 1045 -5.94 -48.73 -36.80
C GLY A 1045 -4.51 -48.55 -37.35
N PHE A 1046 -3.53 -48.60 -36.44
CA PHE A 1046 -2.19 -49.15 -36.75
C PHE A 1046 -1.50 -49.82 -35.54
N MET A 1047 -1.38 -49.12 -34.40
CA MET A 1047 -0.52 -49.55 -33.28
C MET A 1047 -1.15 -50.56 -32.30
N GLN A 1048 -1.69 -51.68 -32.82
CA GLN A 1048 -2.03 -52.86 -32.03
C GLN A 1048 -1.12 -54.05 -32.38
N LYS A 1049 0.19 -53.82 -32.51
CA LYS A 1049 1.13 -54.82 -33.03
C LYS A 1049 2.53 -54.89 -32.39
N MET A 1050 2.73 -54.35 -31.19
CA MET A 1050 4.03 -54.41 -30.52
C MET A 1050 3.95 -54.68 -29.00
N LEU A 1051 3.30 -55.79 -28.61
CA LEU A 1051 3.22 -56.21 -27.21
C LEU A 1051 3.18 -57.75 -27.07
N LYS A 1052 4.23 -58.45 -27.55
CA LYS A 1052 4.42 -59.89 -27.29
C LYS A 1052 5.83 -60.47 -27.56
N VAL A 1053 6.91 -59.86 -27.03
CA VAL A 1053 8.25 -60.48 -26.96
C VAL A 1053 8.93 -60.12 -25.63
N LEU A 1054 9.20 -61.14 -24.80
CA LEU A 1054 10.22 -61.30 -23.71
C LEU A 1054 10.43 -60.13 -22.71
N CYS A 1055 10.56 -60.29 -21.38
CA CYS A 1055 11.15 -61.33 -20.50
C CYS A 1055 12.69 -61.36 -20.44
N CYS A 1056 13.20 -61.57 -19.22
CA CYS A 1056 14.62 -61.61 -18.79
C CYS A 1056 15.33 -60.25 -18.73
N GLY A 1057 15.87 -59.94 -17.55
CA GLY A 1057 16.46 -58.67 -17.11
C GLY A 1057 16.36 -58.57 -15.60
#